data_AF-A0A8T5HT83-F1
#
_entry.id   AF-A0A8T5HT83-F1
#
_cell.length_a   1.000
_cell.length_b   1.000
_cell.length_c   1.000
_cell.angle_alpha   90.00
_cell.angle_beta   90.00
_cell.angle_gamma   90.00
#
_symmetry.space_group_name_H-M   'P 1'
#
loop_
_entity.id
_entity.type
_entity.pdbx_description
1 polymer ?
#
loop_
_entity_poly.entity_id
_entity_poly.type
_entity_poly.pdbx_seq_one_letter_code
_entity_poly.pdbx_strand_id
1 'polypeptide(L)'
;MTIDDKIEEEYDVSKECDLKSIIPEVEEHKKKLSQEQLGEFNSLESKLKPLTINNPDHAHPGNSEALRKMGNIFYENEISNDIASQYYHLAFEEYSSDARILCNLGIIAKEKNDYEKAKEYLWKSLNWNKSLWLAHDALTDILSDENDTTGMVTWINKFINSVGGKGSIIQLAGMVEDSDYEEDNILYQSYDALEVLVSADYGERFDGYDVCKLILSGINPQLASQYNGRFGALDIVNLHKADCSPEKANTYDVRFGGLDIAHLKMARVKNEEAIIYPEHFDGSCISALVHENISPEVAGSYGEPLMPTYLNKGYSGTSITCFVKYGLNDKDVKDYGELPSSVICLLVENGISAEQYRPYGEKFVDTEKWHKVDWKSLIKLINRAKNYEEIAEYDSSLGLDDIIQLNYNSISSSLANQYHGFNGSQISRLVEYKIEPEKIPEYSERFDKEDISWLASFNVSSEFAEKFDPRFKGNDIINLKDVYSPEITQYNAKIPAIIIRALIKNNVSPEKAEEYLKHWNEWELIGVFDVPFDIARKYKENNGLHIGKMYRSGIMPEEANKFDDRFRSDGIVDCIEAKVSPEIANSYHGRFDEYGVRQLVEFNCDPKIANTYDERLNAEAILLLSSVGIFPGIFSENSEIYYSLLKDITHFEEDDTDDDQDSNLLGVGSQGIVILKNESAWKFSQDIDYEYSLLKMLENPKNVIGIKNKPKKRVALELEYVSGDSLKTIMGKKLLSLDKTYHYSLEIFNGLQELRQAGIYQHRDIRPANIMVDEEKERAIIIDLGIATTDPLDLPKDNRRYGGPNDLVSLGQVMYKMATGEHIFAESESMERTIYADKLKDHRDWIYEEDKRLGPYLRIVNETVTDDKVADLIKLCLTAKGTEEDYQRLEERFAT
;
A
#
# COMPACT_ATOMS: atom_id res chain seq x y z
N MET A 1 30.07 16.73 -42.97
CA MET A 1 31.04 15.65 -42.70
C MET A 1 30.97 15.39 -41.22
N THR A 2 30.07 14.49 -40.85
CA THR A 2 29.97 13.92 -39.51
C THR A 2 31.13 12.95 -39.31
N ILE A 3 31.45 12.66 -38.06
CA ILE A 3 32.56 11.79 -37.64
C ILE A 3 32.40 10.34 -38.14
N ASP A 4 31.22 9.97 -38.65
CA ASP A 4 30.90 8.64 -39.16
C ASP A 4 31.53 8.29 -40.52
N ASP A 5 31.99 9.26 -41.32
CA ASP A 5 32.48 9.00 -42.69
C ASP A 5 33.99 8.64 -42.78
N LYS A 6 34.67 8.32 -41.68
CA LYS A 6 36.14 8.08 -41.68
C LYS A 6 36.63 6.73 -41.15
N ILE A 7 35.74 5.79 -40.83
CA ILE A 7 36.13 4.46 -40.34
C ILE A 7 35.54 3.37 -41.23
N GLU A 8 35.82 3.45 -42.52
CA GLU A 8 35.76 2.31 -43.43
C GLU A 8 37.11 2.18 -44.15
N GLU A 9 38.12 1.71 -43.43
CA GLU A 9 39.28 1.04 -44.04
C GLU A 9 39.55 -0.25 -43.26
N GLU A 10 39.77 -1.33 -44.02
CA GLU A 10 39.91 -2.74 -43.60
C GLU A 10 40.71 -2.94 -42.29
N TYR A 11 40.09 -3.48 -41.24
CA TYR A 11 40.81 -4.03 -40.09
C TYR A 11 40.35 -5.46 -39.74
N ASP A 12 41.34 -6.35 -39.80
CA ASP A 12 41.35 -7.77 -39.50
C ASP A 12 40.75 -8.10 -38.10
N VAL A 13 39.77 -9.00 -38.07
CA VAL A 13 38.88 -9.34 -36.92
C VAL A 13 39.56 -10.25 -35.89
N SER A 14 40.85 -10.06 -35.59
CA SER A 14 41.57 -10.95 -34.66
C SER A 14 42.72 -10.33 -33.86
N LYS A 15 42.77 -9.01 -33.65
CA LYS A 15 43.83 -8.38 -32.85
C LYS A 15 43.34 -7.79 -31.53
N GLU A 16 44.00 -8.20 -30.44
CA GLU A 16 44.03 -7.46 -29.17
C GLU A 16 44.49 -6.02 -29.43
N CYS A 17 43.74 -5.02 -28.96
CA CYS A 17 44.03 -3.59 -29.20
C CYS A 17 44.49 -2.91 -27.89
N ASP A 18 45.61 -2.16 -27.95
CA ASP A 18 46.15 -1.39 -26.83
C ASP A 18 45.42 -0.04 -26.71
N LEU A 19 45.08 0.42 -25.49
CA LEU A 19 44.52 1.75 -25.23
C LEU A 19 45.34 2.88 -25.88
N LYS A 20 46.67 2.72 -25.94
CA LYS A 20 47.57 3.67 -26.62
C LYS A 20 47.30 3.80 -28.12
N SER A 21 46.71 2.78 -28.73
CA SER A 21 46.32 2.78 -30.14
C SER A 21 44.92 3.36 -30.37
N ILE A 22 44.03 3.26 -29.37
CA ILE A 22 42.64 3.74 -29.43
C ILE A 22 42.58 5.25 -29.13
N ILE A 23 43.40 5.73 -28.19
CA ILE A 23 43.49 7.15 -27.83
C ILE A 23 44.96 7.59 -27.92
N PRO A 24 45.49 7.90 -29.14
CA PRO A 24 46.91 8.20 -29.36
C PRO A 24 47.42 9.41 -28.55
N GLU A 25 46.52 10.32 -28.20
CA GLU A 25 46.78 11.57 -27.50
C GLU A 25 46.91 11.39 -25.96
N VAL A 26 46.58 10.20 -25.43
CA VAL A 26 46.56 9.93 -23.99
C VAL A 26 47.94 10.08 -23.35
N GLU A 27 49.01 9.67 -24.04
CA GLU A 27 50.38 9.65 -23.50
C GLU A 27 50.95 11.07 -23.32
N GLU A 28 50.47 12.05 -24.11
CA GLU A 28 50.81 13.45 -23.90
C GLU A 28 50.10 14.02 -22.66
N HIS A 29 48.83 13.67 -22.48
CA HIS A 29 48.02 14.13 -21.36
C HIS A 29 48.40 13.47 -20.03
N LYS A 30 48.85 12.19 -20.06
CA LYS A 30 49.40 11.49 -18.88
C LYS A 30 50.57 12.22 -18.22
N LYS A 31 51.34 13.03 -18.98
CA LYS A 31 52.45 13.84 -18.43
C LYS A 31 51.98 14.97 -17.50
N LYS A 32 50.70 15.35 -17.58
CA LYS A 32 50.08 16.36 -16.72
C LYS A 32 49.55 15.76 -15.40
N LEU A 33 49.50 14.44 -15.28
CA LEU A 33 49.08 13.75 -14.06
C LEU A 33 50.16 13.83 -12.98
N SER A 34 49.74 13.96 -11.72
CA SER A 34 50.61 13.78 -10.56
C SER A 34 51.13 12.33 -10.47
N GLN A 35 52.18 12.09 -9.68
CA GLN A 35 52.71 10.75 -9.48
C GLN A 35 51.66 9.77 -8.90
N GLU A 36 50.76 10.27 -8.05
CA GLU A 36 49.68 9.49 -7.46
C GLU A 36 48.60 9.16 -8.50
N GLN A 37 48.13 10.15 -9.25
CA GLN A 37 47.14 9.98 -10.32
C GLN A 37 47.65 9.08 -11.45
N LEU A 38 48.92 9.22 -11.82
CA LEU A 38 49.56 8.35 -12.81
C LEU A 38 49.68 6.91 -12.27
N GLY A 39 49.93 6.73 -10.97
CA GLY A 39 49.91 5.43 -10.32
C GLY A 39 48.53 4.78 -10.34
N GLU A 40 47.48 5.54 -10.04
CA GLU A 40 46.08 5.09 -10.13
C GLU A 40 45.69 4.75 -11.57
N PHE A 41 46.02 5.63 -12.52
CA PHE A 41 45.76 5.41 -13.94
C PHE A 41 46.40 4.11 -14.42
N ASN A 42 47.70 3.90 -14.16
CA ASN A 42 48.42 2.70 -14.57
C ASN A 42 47.89 1.43 -13.88
N SER A 43 47.40 1.56 -12.63
CA SER A 43 46.74 0.47 -11.90
C SER A 43 45.43 0.05 -12.56
N LEU A 44 44.59 1.02 -12.96
CA LEU A 44 43.37 0.76 -13.73
C LEU A 44 43.70 0.17 -15.11
N GLU A 45 44.73 0.70 -15.78
CA GLU A 45 45.17 0.26 -17.11
C GLU A 45 45.63 -1.20 -17.09
N SER A 46 46.36 -1.60 -16.04
CA SER A 46 46.82 -2.98 -15.85
C SER A 46 45.70 -4.00 -15.59
N LYS A 47 44.52 -3.54 -15.17
CA LYS A 47 43.36 -4.39 -14.85
C LYS A 47 42.43 -4.60 -16.04
N LEU A 48 42.62 -3.84 -17.12
CA LEU A 48 41.85 -4.00 -18.33
C LEU A 48 42.19 -5.33 -18.99
N LYS A 49 41.14 -6.10 -19.29
CA LYS A 49 41.25 -7.27 -20.16
C LYS A 49 41.28 -6.82 -21.62
N PRO A 50 41.77 -7.64 -22.58
CA PRO A 50 41.81 -7.26 -23.99
C PRO A 50 40.47 -6.69 -24.45
N LEU A 51 40.47 -5.46 -24.95
CA LEU A 51 39.29 -4.78 -25.45
C LEU A 51 38.86 -5.47 -26.76
N THR A 52 37.73 -6.16 -26.75
CA THR A 52 37.12 -6.70 -27.97
C THR A 52 36.19 -5.66 -28.57
N ILE A 53 36.78 -4.73 -29.33
CA ILE A 53 36.01 -3.75 -30.10
C ILE A 53 35.16 -4.53 -31.11
N ASN A 54 33.83 -4.29 -31.10
CA ASN A 54 32.83 -4.88 -32.00
C ASN A 54 32.45 -6.36 -31.77
N ASN A 55 32.59 -6.92 -30.56
CA ASN A 55 31.99 -8.22 -30.23
C ASN A 55 31.28 -8.22 -28.83
N PRO A 56 29.97 -7.92 -28.78
CA PRO A 56 29.23 -7.78 -27.52
C PRO A 56 29.06 -9.10 -26.74
N ASP A 57 29.28 -10.26 -27.37
CA ASP A 57 29.24 -11.57 -26.70
C ASP A 57 30.45 -11.79 -25.73
N HIS A 58 31.40 -10.83 -25.64
CA HIS A 58 32.59 -10.87 -24.76
C HIS A 58 32.78 -9.63 -23.86
N ALA A 59 31.73 -8.83 -23.63
CA ALA A 59 31.78 -7.66 -22.76
C ALA A 59 32.22 -7.99 -21.31
N HIS A 60 33.04 -7.12 -20.71
CA HIS A 60 33.52 -7.27 -19.34
C HIS A 60 33.06 -6.10 -18.47
N PRO A 61 32.10 -6.28 -17.53
CA PRO A 61 31.63 -5.21 -16.65
C PRO A 61 32.76 -4.50 -15.86
N GLY A 62 33.86 -5.22 -15.60
CA GLY A 62 35.06 -4.65 -14.98
C GLY A 62 35.86 -3.70 -15.88
N ASN A 63 35.76 -3.81 -17.20
CA ASN A 63 36.39 -2.90 -18.16
C ASN A 63 35.65 -1.56 -18.21
N SER A 64 34.32 -1.57 -18.29
CA SER A 64 33.51 -0.33 -18.30
C SER A 64 33.75 0.53 -17.06
N GLU A 65 33.74 -0.06 -15.86
CA GLU A 65 34.01 0.68 -14.61
C GLU A 65 35.44 1.24 -14.56
N ALA A 66 36.43 0.49 -15.07
CA ALA A 66 37.81 0.96 -15.14
C ALA A 66 37.96 2.12 -16.13
N LEU A 67 37.36 2.02 -17.31
CA LEU A 67 37.36 3.08 -18.33
C LEU A 67 36.63 4.34 -17.86
N ARG A 68 35.49 4.19 -17.17
CA ARG A 68 34.78 5.33 -16.55
C ARG A 68 35.66 6.05 -15.53
N LYS A 69 36.33 5.30 -14.64
CA LYS A 69 37.26 5.89 -13.66
C LYS A 69 38.45 6.58 -14.33
N MET A 70 38.97 6.04 -15.43
CA MET A 70 39.99 6.72 -16.23
C MET A 70 39.48 8.04 -16.81
N GLY A 71 38.24 8.07 -17.30
CA GLY A 71 37.58 9.31 -17.73
C GLY A 71 37.48 10.33 -16.60
N ASN A 72 37.06 9.90 -15.40
CA ASN A 72 36.99 10.74 -14.20
C ASN A 72 38.35 11.36 -13.86
N ILE A 73 39.46 10.61 -13.93
CA ILE A 73 40.80 11.15 -13.66
C ILE A 73 41.12 12.35 -14.58
N PHE A 74 40.75 12.29 -15.86
CA PHE A 74 40.98 13.41 -16.77
C PHE A 74 39.99 14.56 -16.60
N TYR A 75 38.74 14.26 -16.24
CA TYR A 75 37.66 15.23 -16.06
C TYR A 75 37.79 15.99 -14.73
N GLU A 76 37.84 15.28 -13.60
CA GLU A 76 37.87 15.86 -12.24
C GLU A 76 39.14 16.69 -11.98
N ASN A 77 40.21 16.44 -12.75
CA ASN A 77 41.47 17.18 -12.67
C ASN A 77 41.63 18.24 -13.77
N GLU A 78 40.56 18.54 -14.52
CA GLU A 78 40.52 19.57 -15.58
C GLU A 78 41.62 19.40 -16.64
N ILE A 79 42.02 18.16 -16.94
CA ILE A 79 43.15 17.89 -17.84
C ILE A 79 42.73 17.94 -19.30
N SER A 80 41.63 17.25 -19.64
CA SER A 80 41.03 17.27 -20.97
C SER A 80 39.64 16.61 -20.98
N ASN A 81 38.61 17.43 -21.25
CA ASN A 81 37.24 16.96 -21.45
C ASN A 81 37.07 16.11 -22.71
N ASP A 82 37.91 16.33 -23.73
CA ASP A 82 37.88 15.53 -24.96
C ASP A 82 38.38 14.10 -24.71
N ILE A 83 39.46 13.96 -23.94
CA ILE A 83 39.99 12.64 -23.55
C ILE A 83 39.02 11.95 -22.59
N ALA A 84 38.47 12.67 -21.61
CA ALA A 84 37.48 12.12 -20.68
C ALA A 84 36.23 11.60 -21.42
N SER A 85 35.72 12.35 -22.40
CA SER A 85 34.58 11.94 -23.23
C SER A 85 34.88 10.68 -24.03
N GLN A 86 36.09 10.54 -24.60
CA GLN A 86 36.50 9.31 -25.30
C GLN A 86 36.50 8.09 -24.37
N TYR A 87 36.99 8.23 -23.14
CA TYR A 87 36.93 7.16 -22.14
C TYR A 87 35.49 6.79 -21.76
N TYR A 88 34.60 7.78 -21.60
CA TYR A 88 33.20 7.52 -21.32
C TYR A 88 32.48 6.84 -22.50
N HIS A 89 32.81 7.17 -23.74
CA HIS A 89 32.28 6.47 -24.92
C HIS A 89 32.74 5.02 -24.98
N LEU A 90 34.03 4.75 -24.76
CA LEU A 90 34.54 3.36 -24.67
C LEU A 90 33.90 2.60 -23.50
N ALA A 91 33.70 3.26 -22.35
CA ALA A 91 33.02 2.66 -21.20
C ALA A 91 31.55 2.32 -21.51
N PHE A 92 30.88 3.15 -22.30
CA PHE A 92 29.51 2.95 -22.75
C PHE A 92 29.39 1.81 -23.77
N GLU A 93 30.36 1.67 -24.68
CA GLU A 93 30.44 0.55 -25.64
C GLU A 93 30.65 -0.80 -24.94
N GLU A 94 31.45 -0.83 -23.86
CA GLU A 94 31.66 -2.04 -23.04
C GLU A 94 30.45 -2.38 -22.17
N TYR A 95 29.71 -1.37 -21.68
CA TYR A 95 28.51 -1.59 -20.85
C TYR A 95 27.54 -0.40 -20.92
N SER A 96 26.48 -0.55 -21.72
CA SER A 96 25.58 0.54 -22.10
C SER A 96 24.53 0.93 -21.04
N SER A 97 24.48 0.25 -19.89
CA SER A 97 23.41 0.45 -18.87
C SER A 97 23.85 1.20 -17.60
N ASP A 98 25.07 1.74 -17.53
CA ASP A 98 25.48 2.61 -16.41
C ASP A 98 25.07 4.08 -16.65
N ALA A 99 24.03 4.52 -15.94
CA ALA A 99 23.50 5.88 -15.99
C ALA A 99 24.57 6.97 -15.76
N ARG A 100 25.59 6.70 -14.93
CA ARG A 100 26.62 7.68 -14.57
C ARG A 100 27.50 8.07 -15.76
N ILE A 101 27.70 7.14 -16.70
CA ILE A 101 28.48 7.39 -17.92
C ILE A 101 27.76 8.43 -18.79
N LEU A 102 26.45 8.24 -18.99
CA LEU A 102 25.60 9.17 -19.73
C LEU A 102 25.49 10.51 -19.02
N CYS A 103 25.37 10.52 -17.69
CA CYS A 103 25.39 11.76 -16.91
C CYS A 103 26.68 12.57 -17.14
N ASN A 104 27.85 11.93 -17.06
CA ASN A 104 29.14 12.59 -17.28
C ASN A 104 29.29 13.11 -18.73
N LEU A 105 28.83 12.34 -19.73
CA LEU A 105 28.79 12.79 -21.13
C LEU A 105 27.86 14.01 -21.31
N GLY A 106 26.72 14.03 -20.61
CA GLY A 106 25.78 15.14 -20.62
C GLY A 106 26.37 16.41 -20.01
N ILE A 107 27.08 16.30 -18.89
CA ILE A 107 27.77 17.43 -18.25
C ILE A 107 28.89 17.97 -19.14
N ILE A 108 29.71 17.11 -19.74
CA ILE A 108 30.75 17.55 -20.70
C ILE A 108 30.12 18.24 -21.93
N ALA A 109 28.98 17.75 -22.43
CA ALA A 109 28.27 18.39 -23.53
C ALA A 109 27.73 19.78 -23.13
N LYS A 110 27.21 19.92 -21.90
CA LYS A 110 26.79 21.21 -21.33
C LYS A 110 27.96 22.19 -21.25
N GLU A 111 29.13 21.77 -20.74
CA GLU A 111 30.33 22.62 -20.66
C GLU A 111 30.83 23.07 -22.05
N LYS A 112 30.56 22.28 -23.09
CA LYS A 112 30.82 22.63 -24.50
C LYS A 112 29.73 23.47 -25.14
N ASN A 113 28.69 23.85 -24.39
CA ASN A 113 27.48 24.55 -24.86
C ASN A 113 26.69 23.79 -25.94
N ASP A 114 26.76 22.45 -25.95
CA ASP A 114 25.95 21.58 -26.81
C ASP A 114 24.73 21.08 -26.02
N TYR A 115 23.78 21.99 -25.80
CA TYR A 115 22.62 21.75 -24.94
C TYR A 115 21.67 20.67 -25.46
N GLU A 116 21.54 20.52 -26.78
CA GLU A 116 20.72 19.45 -27.37
C GLU A 116 21.29 18.07 -27.01
N LYS A 117 22.60 17.90 -27.20
CA LYS A 117 23.28 16.64 -26.89
C LYS A 117 23.38 16.40 -25.39
N ALA A 118 23.55 17.46 -24.60
CA ALA A 118 23.50 17.39 -23.15
C ALA A 118 22.14 16.90 -22.64
N LYS A 119 21.03 17.49 -23.11
CA LYS A 119 19.66 17.05 -22.80
C LYS A 119 19.47 15.58 -23.20
N GLU A 120 19.90 15.17 -24.39
CA GLU A 120 19.79 13.79 -24.85
C GLU A 120 20.46 12.80 -23.88
N TYR A 121 21.72 13.07 -23.50
CA TYR A 121 22.45 12.20 -22.57
C TYR A 121 21.86 12.20 -21.16
N LEU A 122 21.44 13.36 -20.64
CA LEU A 122 20.86 13.50 -19.31
C LEU A 122 19.49 12.81 -19.22
N TRP A 123 18.65 12.93 -20.25
CA TRP A 123 17.38 12.21 -20.31
C TRP A 123 17.57 10.70 -20.39
N LYS A 124 18.52 10.23 -21.21
CA LYS A 124 18.86 8.80 -21.26
C LYS A 124 19.39 8.32 -19.91
N SER A 125 20.26 9.08 -19.26
CA SER A 125 20.76 8.80 -17.91
C SER A 125 19.63 8.62 -16.89
N LEU A 126 18.68 9.55 -16.83
CA LEU A 126 17.54 9.50 -15.92
C LEU A 126 16.55 8.36 -16.23
N ASN A 127 16.53 7.87 -17.47
CA ASN A 127 15.75 6.68 -17.82
C ASN A 127 16.34 5.41 -17.19
N TRP A 128 17.67 5.33 -17.06
CA TRP A 128 18.37 4.22 -16.42
C TRP A 128 18.40 4.34 -14.89
N ASN A 129 18.62 5.54 -14.36
CA ASN A 129 18.58 5.81 -12.92
C ASN A 129 17.83 7.12 -12.63
N LYS A 130 16.57 6.97 -12.23
CA LYS A 130 15.65 8.08 -11.94
C LYS A 130 16.02 8.90 -10.70
N SER A 131 16.93 8.41 -9.84
CA SER A 131 17.32 9.10 -8.61
C SER A 131 18.71 9.77 -8.72
N LEU A 132 19.27 9.88 -9.93
CA LEU A 132 20.60 10.45 -10.12
C LEU A 132 20.56 12.00 -10.11
N TRP A 133 20.79 12.61 -8.94
CA TRP A 133 20.75 14.07 -8.73
C TRP A 133 21.59 14.86 -9.75
N LEU A 134 22.83 14.42 -10.02
CA LEU A 134 23.75 15.11 -10.94
C LEU A 134 23.11 15.32 -12.33
N ALA A 135 22.25 14.39 -12.76
CA ALA A 135 21.57 14.51 -14.03
C ALA A 135 20.36 15.46 -13.97
N HIS A 136 19.67 15.53 -12.82
CA HIS A 136 18.59 16.48 -12.57
C HIS A 136 19.09 17.92 -12.50
N ASP A 137 20.19 18.16 -11.78
CA ASP A 137 20.84 19.45 -11.63
C ASP A 137 21.32 20.00 -12.98
N ALA A 138 22.12 19.20 -13.71
CA ALA A 138 22.61 19.60 -15.03
C ALA A 138 21.48 19.89 -16.04
N LEU A 139 20.37 19.14 -15.99
CA LEU A 139 19.22 19.35 -16.87
C LEU A 139 18.43 20.62 -16.49
N THR A 140 18.36 20.92 -15.19
CA THR A 140 17.69 22.13 -14.67
C THR A 140 18.43 23.39 -15.10
N ASP A 141 19.76 23.38 -14.99
CA ASP A 141 20.60 24.47 -15.47
C ASP A 141 20.40 24.73 -16.96
N ILE A 142 20.40 23.68 -17.79
CA ILE A 142 20.21 23.82 -19.24
C ILE A 142 18.83 24.40 -19.58
N LEU A 143 17.76 23.88 -18.95
CA LEU A 143 16.40 24.35 -19.22
C LEU A 143 16.19 25.80 -18.74
N SER A 144 16.88 26.20 -17.68
CA SER A 144 16.88 27.57 -17.15
C SER A 144 17.65 28.52 -18.07
N ASP A 145 18.84 28.13 -18.52
CA ASP A 145 19.64 28.89 -19.48
C ASP A 145 18.91 29.10 -20.82
N GLU A 146 18.11 28.12 -21.26
CA GLU A 146 17.30 28.18 -22.49
C GLU A 146 15.93 28.86 -22.31
N ASN A 147 15.52 29.16 -21.07
CA ASN A 147 14.20 29.68 -20.71
C ASN A 147 13.03 28.78 -21.22
N ASP A 148 13.23 27.46 -21.24
CA ASP A 148 12.27 26.46 -21.75
C ASP A 148 11.26 26.03 -20.66
N THR A 149 10.23 26.85 -20.49
CA THR A 149 9.11 26.59 -19.54
C THR A 149 8.37 25.28 -19.83
N THR A 150 8.28 24.84 -21.09
CA THR A 150 7.56 23.61 -21.45
C THR A 150 8.37 22.37 -21.12
N GLY A 151 9.68 22.41 -21.42
CA GLY A 151 10.64 21.39 -20.98
C GLY A 151 10.69 21.29 -19.46
N MET A 152 10.62 22.42 -18.76
CA MET A 152 10.62 22.47 -17.30
C MET A 152 9.39 21.83 -16.66
N VAL A 153 8.19 22.15 -17.15
CA VAL A 153 6.94 21.49 -16.70
C VAL A 153 6.96 19.99 -17.01
N THR A 154 7.48 19.61 -18.18
CA THR A 154 7.62 18.20 -18.58
C THR A 154 8.56 17.45 -17.64
N TRP A 155 9.66 18.09 -17.25
CA TRP A 155 10.63 17.55 -16.30
C TRP A 155 10.07 17.41 -14.89
N ILE A 156 9.45 18.47 -14.35
CA ILE A 156 8.80 18.44 -13.03
C ILE A 156 7.79 17.29 -12.96
N ASN A 157 6.94 17.14 -13.98
CA ASN A 157 5.96 16.04 -14.02
C ASN A 157 6.63 14.65 -14.05
N LYS A 158 7.72 14.48 -14.81
CA LYS A 158 8.47 13.23 -14.83
C LYS A 158 9.17 12.94 -13.50
N PHE A 159 9.73 13.95 -12.85
CA PHE A 159 10.36 13.84 -11.54
C PHE A 159 9.33 13.45 -10.47
N ILE A 160 8.19 14.15 -10.40
CA ILE A 160 7.08 13.86 -9.47
C ILE A 160 6.58 12.42 -9.63
N ASN A 161 6.43 11.95 -10.87
CA ASN A 161 6.02 10.57 -11.16
C ASN A 161 7.09 9.54 -10.76
N SER A 162 8.36 9.92 -10.73
CA SER A 162 9.45 9.04 -10.32
C SER A 162 9.58 8.88 -8.80
N VAL A 163 9.14 9.86 -8.01
CA VAL A 163 9.23 9.87 -6.53
C VAL A 163 7.93 9.46 -5.82
N GLY A 164 7.02 8.75 -6.50
CA GLY A 164 5.80 8.21 -5.89
C GLY A 164 4.60 9.17 -5.83
N GLY A 165 4.64 10.27 -6.60
CA GLY A 165 3.47 11.12 -6.85
C GLY A 165 3.27 12.28 -5.87
N LYS A 166 2.19 13.04 -6.11
CA LYS A 166 1.90 14.33 -5.46
C LYS A 166 1.77 14.26 -3.93
N GLY A 167 1.33 13.12 -3.39
CA GLY A 167 1.13 12.93 -1.94
C GLY A 167 2.46 12.83 -1.17
N SER A 168 3.44 12.14 -1.74
CA SER A 168 4.78 11.96 -1.17
C SER A 168 5.49 13.30 -1.02
N ILE A 169 5.39 14.19 -2.02
CA ILE A 169 6.03 15.52 -1.99
C ILE A 169 5.40 16.44 -0.93
N ILE A 170 4.08 16.41 -0.74
CA ILE A 170 3.41 17.23 0.27
C ILE A 170 3.74 16.74 1.69
N GLN A 171 3.77 15.42 1.91
CA GLN A 171 4.22 14.84 3.18
C GLN A 171 5.69 15.16 3.46
N LEU A 172 6.55 15.04 2.45
CA LEU A 172 7.98 15.31 2.57
C LEU A 172 8.28 16.81 2.77
N ALA A 173 7.57 17.72 2.09
CA ALA A 173 7.68 19.16 2.30
C ALA A 173 7.23 19.58 3.71
N GLY A 174 6.20 18.94 4.26
CA GLY A 174 5.77 19.15 5.65
C GLY A 174 6.75 18.62 6.70
N MET A 175 7.66 17.71 6.34
CA MET A 175 8.69 17.17 7.24
C MET A 175 9.96 18.05 7.28
N VAL A 176 10.16 18.93 6.30
CA VAL A 176 11.33 19.83 6.20
C VAL A 176 11.22 21.04 7.14
N GLU A 177 10.00 21.49 7.48
CA GLU A 177 9.82 22.62 8.43
C GLU A 177 10.20 22.29 9.88
N ASP A 178 10.29 21.00 10.25
CA ASP A 178 10.35 20.56 11.65
C ASP A 178 11.64 19.81 12.03
N SER A 179 12.70 19.82 11.20
CA SER A 179 13.86 18.97 11.49
C SER A 179 15.24 19.53 11.13
N ASP A 180 16.14 19.47 12.12
CA ASP A 180 17.60 19.64 12.03
C ASP A 180 18.25 18.44 11.30
N TYR A 181 18.00 18.23 9.99
CA TYR A 181 18.72 17.22 9.21
C TYR A 181 19.84 17.81 8.35
N GLU A 182 20.95 17.06 8.27
CA GLU A 182 22.22 17.42 7.64
C GLU A 182 22.12 17.75 6.13
N GLU A 183 23.03 18.62 5.67
CA GLU A 183 23.16 19.17 4.30
C GLU A 183 23.25 18.11 3.17
N ASP A 184 23.47 16.84 3.49
CA ASP A 184 23.63 15.74 2.53
C ASP A 184 22.31 15.01 2.16
N ASN A 185 21.17 15.49 2.65
CA ASN A 185 19.87 14.92 2.28
C ASN A 185 19.38 15.48 0.93
N ILE A 186 19.23 14.60 -0.08
CA ILE A 186 18.71 14.87 -1.44
C ILE A 186 17.47 15.78 -1.42
N LEU A 187 16.68 15.71 -0.36
CA LEU A 187 15.44 16.43 -0.20
C LEU A 187 15.60 17.91 0.18
N TYR A 188 16.63 18.27 0.96
CA TYR A 188 16.91 19.66 1.36
C TYR A 188 17.48 20.46 0.18
N GLN A 189 18.35 19.81 -0.60
CA GLN A 189 18.93 20.36 -1.84
C GLN A 189 17.90 20.54 -2.97
N SER A 190 16.74 19.90 -2.88
CA SER A 190 15.61 20.05 -3.82
C SER A 190 14.76 21.31 -3.54
N TYR A 191 14.86 21.88 -2.33
CA TYR A 191 14.04 23.00 -1.88
C TYR A 191 14.56 24.35 -2.42
N ASP A 192 15.88 24.55 -2.44
CA ASP A 192 16.53 25.75 -3.00
C ASP A 192 16.29 25.88 -4.52
N ALA A 193 16.29 24.75 -5.24
CA ALA A 193 15.95 24.73 -6.66
C ALA A 193 14.49 25.14 -6.92
N LEU A 194 13.55 24.70 -6.08
CA LEU A 194 12.14 25.10 -6.15
C LEU A 194 11.93 26.58 -5.80
N GLU A 195 12.70 27.15 -4.89
CA GLU A 195 12.58 28.55 -4.45
C GLU A 195 13.05 29.54 -5.53
N VAL A 196 14.15 29.24 -6.23
CA VAL A 196 14.65 30.05 -7.37
C VAL A 196 13.69 29.99 -8.56
N LEU A 197 13.04 28.85 -8.80
CA LEU A 197 12.14 28.61 -9.93
C LEU A 197 10.76 29.28 -9.82
N VAL A 198 10.32 29.65 -8.62
CA VAL A 198 8.93 30.07 -8.36
C VAL A 198 8.69 31.59 -8.49
N SER A 199 9.73 32.40 -8.32
CA SER A 199 9.59 33.87 -8.19
C SER A 199 9.40 34.64 -9.51
N ALA A 200 9.59 34.02 -10.68
CA ALA A 200 9.64 34.74 -11.97
C ALA A 200 8.27 35.06 -12.60
N ASP A 201 7.27 34.17 -12.49
CA ASP A 201 6.02 34.27 -13.28
C ASP A 201 4.73 34.51 -12.48
N TYR A 202 4.65 34.09 -11.21
CA TYR A 202 3.47 34.29 -10.36
C TYR A 202 3.45 35.65 -9.64
N GLY A 203 4.57 36.39 -9.73
CA GLY A 203 4.78 37.69 -9.09
C GLY A 203 4.93 37.61 -7.57
N GLU A 204 5.25 38.74 -6.92
CA GLU A 204 5.47 38.85 -5.46
C GLU A 204 4.22 38.52 -4.60
N ARG A 205 3.08 38.20 -5.23
CA ARG A 205 1.82 37.88 -4.54
C ARG A 205 1.84 36.49 -3.89
N PHE A 206 2.58 35.54 -4.45
CA PHE A 206 2.60 34.15 -4.01
C PHE A 206 4.04 33.73 -3.69
N ASP A 207 4.24 33.10 -2.54
CA ASP A 207 5.53 32.53 -2.17
C ASP A 207 5.79 31.17 -2.86
N GLY A 208 6.99 30.61 -2.62
CA GLY A 208 7.43 29.28 -3.07
C GLY A 208 6.35 28.19 -2.95
N TYR A 209 5.71 28.19 -1.79
CA TYR A 209 4.77 27.16 -1.36
C TYR A 209 3.37 27.36 -1.97
N ASP A 210 2.92 28.61 -2.05
CA ASP A 210 1.66 29.01 -2.67
C ASP A 210 1.63 28.68 -4.16
N VAL A 211 2.73 28.94 -4.88
CA VAL A 211 2.84 28.60 -6.31
C VAL A 211 2.85 27.09 -6.53
N CYS A 212 3.54 26.33 -5.68
CA CYS A 212 3.47 24.87 -5.72
C CYS A 212 2.01 24.38 -5.61
N LYS A 213 1.23 24.92 -4.67
CA LYS A 213 -0.20 24.57 -4.52
C LYS A 213 -1.03 24.92 -5.76
N LEU A 214 -0.79 26.08 -6.37
CA LEU A 214 -1.48 26.53 -7.58
C LEU A 214 -1.17 25.61 -8.78
N ILE A 215 0.12 25.37 -9.06
CA ILE A 215 0.58 24.49 -10.14
C ILE A 215 0.05 23.07 -9.97
N LEU A 216 0.17 22.50 -8.76
CA LEU A 216 -0.29 21.15 -8.46
C LEU A 216 -1.81 20.98 -8.66
N SER A 217 -2.55 22.08 -8.50
CA SER A 217 -3.99 22.18 -8.72
C SER A 217 -4.37 22.58 -10.16
N GLY A 218 -3.40 22.65 -11.09
CA GLY A 218 -3.63 22.96 -12.51
C GLY A 218 -3.86 24.44 -12.80
N ILE A 219 -3.52 25.34 -11.88
CA ILE A 219 -3.78 26.77 -11.98
C ILE A 219 -2.48 27.45 -12.40
N ASN A 220 -2.48 28.08 -13.58
CA ASN A 220 -1.34 28.80 -14.13
C ASN A 220 -1.29 30.28 -13.66
N PRO A 221 -0.19 31.03 -13.88
CA PRO A 221 -0.07 32.42 -13.44
C PRO A 221 -1.16 33.34 -14.03
N GLN A 222 -1.54 33.12 -15.29
CA GLN A 222 -2.56 33.92 -15.97
C GLN A 222 -3.95 33.71 -15.37
N LEU A 223 -4.28 32.50 -14.93
CA LEU A 223 -5.52 32.18 -14.23
C LEU A 223 -5.49 32.69 -12.79
N ALA A 224 -4.38 32.49 -12.07
CA ALA A 224 -4.21 32.96 -10.69
C ALA A 224 -4.33 34.50 -10.59
N SER A 225 -3.78 35.23 -11.55
CA SER A 225 -3.83 36.71 -11.60
C SER A 225 -5.22 37.28 -11.89
N GLN A 226 -6.17 36.50 -12.42
CA GLN A 226 -7.55 36.94 -12.66
C GLN A 226 -8.41 36.96 -11.38
N TYR A 227 -8.01 36.21 -10.35
CA TYR A 227 -8.67 36.26 -9.04
C TYR A 227 -8.27 37.56 -8.33
N ASN A 228 -9.25 38.24 -7.72
CA ASN A 228 -9.02 39.47 -6.94
C ASN A 228 -7.93 39.26 -5.89
N GLY A 229 -7.13 40.30 -5.62
CA GLY A 229 -6.02 40.28 -4.65
C GLY A 229 -6.38 39.82 -3.23
N ARG A 230 -7.68 39.84 -2.87
CA ARG A 230 -8.18 39.34 -1.59
C ARG A 230 -8.10 37.82 -1.40
N PHE A 231 -7.91 37.06 -2.47
CA PHE A 231 -7.85 35.60 -2.42
C PHE A 231 -6.39 35.12 -2.36
N GLY A 232 -6.02 34.39 -1.30
CA GLY A 232 -4.72 33.71 -1.24
C GLY A 232 -4.65 32.49 -2.16
N ALA A 233 -3.49 31.82 -2.26
CA ALA A 233 -3.39 30.63 -3.11
C ALA A 233 -4.38 29.52 -2.70
N LEU A 234 -4.57 29.31 -1.39
CA LEU A 234 -5.53 28.33 -0.89
C LEU A 234 -6.98 28.67 -1.26
N ASP A 235 -7.36 29.94 -1.22
CA ASP A 235 -8.68 30.40 -1.66
C ASP A 235 -8.89 30.10 -3.14
N ILE A 236 -7.91 30.42 -3.98
CA ILE A 236 -7.95 30.20 -5.42
C ILE A 236 -8.06 28.70 -5.72
N VAL A 237 -7.33 27.85 -5.00
CA VAL A 237 -7.42 26.39 -5.12
C VAL A 237 -8.83 25.90 -4.73
N ASN A 238 -9.40 26.38 -3.62
CA ASN A 238 -10.74 25.98 -3.19
C ASN A 238 -11.81 26.43 -4.19
N LEU A 239 -11.70 27.65 -4.72
CA LEU A 239 -12.58 28.18 -5.76
C LEU A 239 -12.46 27.38 -7.06
N HIS A 240 -11.25 27.04 -7.48
CA HIS A 240 -11.00 26.26 -8.69
C HIS A 240 -11.58 24.84 -8.57
N LYS A 241 -11.37 24.16 -7.43
CA LYS A 241 -11.97 22.85 -7.13
C LYS A 241 -13.50 22.87 -7.12
N ALA A 242 -14.09 23.97 -6.66
CA ALA A 242 -15.54 24.19 -6.68
C ALA A 242 -16.09 24.64 -8.05
N ASP A 243 -15.27 24.63 -9.10
CA ASP A 243 -15.60 25.10 -10.45
C ASP A 243 -16.16 26.54 -10.44
N CYS A 244 -15.55 27.40 -9.64
CA CYS A 244 -15.88 28.82 -9.51
C CYS A 244 -14.87 29.68 -10.29
N SER A 245 -15.30 30.22 -11.44
CA SER A 245 -14.46 31.08 -12.26
C SER A 245 -14.08 32.38 -11.54
N PRO A 246 -12.95 33.01 -11.88
CA PRO A 246 -12.56 34.30 -11.31
C PRO A 246 -13.65 35.36 -11.45
N GLU A 247 -14.32 35.45 -12.60
CA GLU A 247 -15.38 36.45 -12.78
C GLU A 247 -16.53 36.24 -11.79
N LYS A 248 -16.91 34.99 -11.53
CA LYS A 248 -17.96 34.65 -10.56
C LYS A 248 -17.50 34.88 -9.14
N ALA A 249 -16.34 34.36 -8.75
CA ALA A 249 -15.78 34.51 -7.40
C ALA A 249 -15.63 36.00 -7.01
N ASN A 250 -15.21 36.83 -7.96
CA ASN A 250 -15.03 38.26 -7.75
C ASN A 250 -16.37 39.03 -7.60
N THR A 251 -17.52 38.43 -7.91
CA THR A 251 -18.84 39.05 -7.70
C THR A 251 -19.40 38.85 -6.30
N TYR A 252 -18.89 37.87 -5.53
CA TYR A 252 -19.32 37.64 -4.15
C TYR A 252 -18.86 38.76 -3.23
N ASP A 253 -19.70 39.08 -2.24
CA ASP A 253 -19.44 40.12 -1.25
C ASP A 253 -18.09 39.91 -0.53
N VAL A 254 -17.47 41.01 -0.11
CA VAL A 254 -16.15 41.01 0.53
C VAL A 254 -16.13 40.21 1.84
N ARG A 255 -17.28 40.01 2.49
CA ARG A 255 -17.38 39.19 3.71
C ARG A 255 -17.13 37.70 3.48
N PHE A 256 -17.26 37.20 2.25
CA PHE A 256 -17.06 35.78 1.93
C PHE A 256 -15.65 35.56 1.39
N GLY A 257 -14.86 34.73 2.08
CA GLY A 257 -13.55 34.27 1.61
C GLY A 257 -13.67 33.21 0.51
N GLY A 258 -12.54 32.70 -0.01
CA GLY A 258 -12.57 31.71 -1.09
C GLY A 258 -13.23 30.40 -0.66
N LEU A 259 -13.00 29.96 0.58
CA LEU A 259 -13.64 28.78 1.16
C LEU A 259 -15.16 28.97 1.34
N ASP A 260 -15.61 30.15 1.76
CA ASP A 260 -17.05 30.45 1.89
C ASP A 260 -17.75 30.38 0.53
N ILE A 261 -17.17 31.03 -0.47
CA ILE A 261 -17.70 31.05 -1.83
C ILE A 261 -17.71 29.63 -2.42
N ALA A 262 -16.69 28.82 -2.13
CA ALA A 262 -16.66 27.42 -2.55
C ALA A 262 -17.84 26.63 -1.97
N HIS A 263 -18.12 26.76 -0.66
CA HIS A 263 -19.29 26.12 -0.04
C HIS A 263 -20.61 26.61 -0.64
N LEU A 264 -20.78 27.93 -0.76
CA LEU A 264 -21.98 28.53 -1.36
C LEU A 264 -22.19 28.05 -2.80
N LYS A 265 -21.11 27.97 -3.58
CA LYS A 265 -21.12 27.49 -4.97
C LYS A 265 -21.54 26.02 -5.07
N MET A 266 -20.99 25.16 -4.21
CA MET A 266 -21.35 23.74 -4.13
C MET A 266 -22.83 23.57 -3.74
N ALA A 267 -23.33 24.39 -2.83
CA ALA A 267 -24.74 24.45 -2.43
C ALA A 267 -25.65 25.19 -3.43
N ARG A 268 -25.09 25.71 -4.54
CA ARG A 268 -25.79 26.48 -5.59
C ARG A 268 -26.43 27.79 -5.11
N VAL A 269 -25.91 28.36 -4.02
CA VAL A 269 -26.36 29.62 -3.43
C VAL A 269 -25.68 30.80 -4.13
N LYS A 270 -26.47 31.76 -4.62
CA LYS A 270 -25.95 32.97 -5.28
C LYS A 270 -25.54 34.03 -4.26
N ASN A 271 -24.71 34.99 -4.66
CA ASN A 271 -24.29 36.09 -3.79
C ASN A 271 -25.49 36.89 -3.24
N GLU A 272 -26.50 37.18 -4.07
CA GLU A 272 -27.68 37.95 -3.66
C GLU A 272 -28.55 37.21 -2.63
N GLU A 273 -28.47 35.88 -2.60
CA GLU A 273 -29.16 35.01 -1.64
C GLU A 273 -28.33 34.80 -0.37
N ALA A 274 -27.01 34.78 -0.47
CA ALA A 274 -26.13 34.65 0.68
C ALA A 274 -26.05 35.95 1.51
N ILE A 275 -26.01 37.11 0.84
CA ILE A 275 -25.77 38.41 1.50
C ILE A 275 -26.90 38.84 2.43
N ILE A 276 -28.12 38.31 2.23
CA ILE A 276 -29.29 38.62 3.08
C ILE A 276 -29.26 37.88 4.43
N TYR A 277 -28.40 36.88 4.61
CA TYR A 277 -28.20 36.24 5.90
C TYR A 277 -27.37 37.14 6.84
N PRO A 278 -27.66 37.13 8.16
CA PRO A 278 -26.91 37.90 9.16
C PRO A 278 -25.38 37.78 9.04
N GLU A 279 -24.67 38.85 9.37
CA GLU A 279 -23.20 38.98 9.16
C GLU A 279 -22.34 37.89 9.80
N HIS A 280 -22.81 37.28 10.89
CA HIS A 280 -22.08 36.25 11.61
C HIS A 280 -22.15 34.86 10.94
N PHE A 281 -22.99 34.66 9.92
CA PHE A 281 -23.04 33.40 9.18
C PHE A 281 -22.00 33.38 8.07
N ASP A 282 -21.10 32.40 8.12
CA ASP A 282 -20.14 32.12 7.05
C ASP A 282 -20.79 31.32 5.89
N GLY A 283 -20.04 31.06 4.82
CA GLY A 283 -20.56 30.38 3.64
C GLY A 283 -21.00 28.94 3.93
N SER A 284 -20.37 28.27 4.90
CA SER A 284 -20.73 26.91 5.32
C SER A 284 -22.06 26.89 6.08
N CYS A 285 -22.27 27.87 6.97
CA CYS A 285 -23.50 28.03 7.74
C CYS A 285 -24.68 28.31 6.81
N ILE A 286 -24.52 29.24 5.87
CA ILE A 286 -25.56 29.58 4.90
C ILE A 286 -25.88 28.35 4.03
N SER A 287 -24.87 27.61 3.59
CA SER A 287 -25.06 26.40 2.80
C SER A 287 -25.89 25.34 3.54
N ALA A 288 -25.64 25.13 4.84
CA ALA A 288 -26.41 24.21 5.67
C ALA A 288 -27.86 24.65 5.86
N LEU A 289 -28.09 25.96 6.05
CA LEU A 289 -29.43 26.54 6.21
C LEU A 289 -30.26 26.42 4.92
N VAL A 290 -29.66 26.76 3.77
CA VAL A 290 -30.34 26.68 2.46
C VAL A 290 -30.66 25.23 2.08
N HIS A 291 -29.76 24.29 2.36
CA HIS A 291 -30.01 22.85 2.09
C HIS A 291 -31.31 22.35 2.75
N GLU A 292 -31.61 22.86 3.94
CA GLU A 292 -32.77 22.48 4.75
C GLU A 292 -33.95 23.44 4.57
N ASN A 293 -33.89 24.33 3.58
CA ASN A 293 -34.90 25.35 3.25
C ASN A 293 -35.22 26.30 4.42
N ILE A 294 -34.23 26.62 5.25
CA ILE A 294 -34.38 27.56 6.38
C ILE A 294 -34.15 28.98 5.87
N SER A 295 -35.15 29.86 6.03
CA SER A 295 -35.05 31.23 5.53
C SER A 295 -34.16 32.13 6.40
N PRO A 296 -33.62 33.24 5.86
CA PRO A 296 -32.84 34.21 6.65
C PRO A 296 -33.61 34.77 7.84
N GLU A 297 -34.94 34.94 7.73
CA GLU A 297 -35.79 35.41 8.84
C GLU A 297 -35.87 34.38 9.96
N VAL A 298 -35.98 33.09 9.63
CA VAL A 298 -35.98 32.00 10.62
C VAL A 298 -34.60 31.88 11.26
N ALA A 299 -33.53 31.87 10.46
CA ALA A 299 -32.16 31.81 10.99
C ALA A 299 -31.83 33.02 11.87
N GLY A 300 -32.24 34.22 11.47
CA GLY A 300 -32.04 35.46 12.23
C GLY A 300 -32.96 35.61 13.46
N SER A 301 -33.95 34.73 13.64
CA SER A 301 -34.77 34.70 14.86
C SER A 301 -34.04 34.08 16.06
N TYR A 302 -32.96 33.33 15.82
CA TYR A 302 -32.08 32.80 16.86
C TYR A 302 -31.10 33.89 17.30
N GLY A 303 -31.14 34.21 18.59
CA GLY A 303 -30.27 35.25 19.17
C GLY A 303 -28.89 34.71 19.51
N GLU A 304 -28.17 35.43 20.38
CA GLU A 304 -26.91 34.92 20.93
C GLU A 304 -27.18 33.73 21.88
N PRO A 305 -26.35 32.66 21.83
CA PRO A 305 -26.44 31.57 22.79
C PRO A 305 -26.15 32.05 24.21
N LEU A 306 -26.75 31.42 25.22
CA LEU A 306 -26.46 31.72 26.63
C LEU A 306 -25.00 31.44 27.00
N MET A 307 -24.35 30.51 26.29
CA MET A 307 -22.92 30.22 26.38
C MET A 307 -22.24 30.51 25.03
N PRO A 308 -21.81 31.77 24.77
CA PRO A 308 -21.07 32.10 23.57
C PRO A 308 -19.65 31.52 23.61
N THR A 309 -19.16 31.04 22.47
CA THR A 309 -17.75 30.65 22.34
C THR A 309 -16.92 31.88 21.96
N TYR A 310 -15.63 31.89 22.28
CA TYR A 310 -14.72 32.99 21.89
C TYR A 310 -14.69 33.25 20.37
N LEU A 311 -15.13 32.28 19.57
CA LEU A 311 -15.10 32.31 18.09
C LEU A 311 -16.45 32.69 17.46
N ASN A 312 -17.60 32.48 18.12
CA ASN A 312 -18.93 32.70 17.52
C ASN A 312 -19.84 33.58 18.39
N LYS A 313 -20.35 34.67 17.80
CA LYS A 313 -21.35 35.56 18.41
C LYS A 313 -22.79 35.03 18.32
N GLY A 314 -23.04 33.94 17.59
CA GLY A 314 -24.37 33.36 17.37
C GLY A 314 -24.34 31.84 17.23
N TYR A 315 -25.52 31.22 17.11
CA TYR A 315 -25.61 29.79 16.80
C TYR A 315 -25.07 29.49 15.39
N SER A 316 -24.39 28.36 15.22
CA SER A 316 -23.96 27.92 13.89
C SER A 316 -25.15 27.53 13.01
N GLY A 317 -25.00 27.58 11.68
CA GLY A 317 -26.02 27.11 10.75
C GLY A 317 -26.42 25.66 11.01
N THR A 318 -25.46 24.78 11.33
CA THR A 318 -25.72 23.37 11.67
C THR A 318 -26.57 23.19 12.94
N SER A 319 -26.33 24.01 13.97
CA SER A 319 -27.10 23.99 15.20
C SER A 319 -28.54 24.45 14.96
N ILE A 320 -28.71 25.54 14.20
CA ILE A 320 -30.05 26.05 13.84
C ILE A 320 -30.81 25.03 13.01
N THR A 321 -30.15 24.36 12.05
CA THR A 321 -30.73 23.25 11.30
C THR A 321 -31.25 22.16 12.23
N CYS A 322 -30.46 21.75 13.22
CA CYS A 322 -30.91 20.76 14.22
C CYS A 322 -32.13 21.27 15.00
N PHE A 323 -32.10 22.51 15.51
CA PHE A 323 -33.19 23.07 16.30
C PHE A 323 -34.50 23.14 15.49
N VAL A 324 -34.45 23.64 14.25
CA VAL A 324 -35.61 23.71 13.36
C VAL A 324 -36.14 22.32 13.02
N LYS A 325 -35.25 21.35 12.73
CA LYS A 325 -35.64 19.96 12.45
C LYS A 325 -36.43 19.33 13.57
N TYR A 326 -36.12 19.67 14.83
CA TYR A 326 -36.84 19.18 16.02
C TYR A 326 -37.90 20.15 16.54
N GLY A 327 -38.23 21.21 15.79
CA GLY A 327 -39.31 22.14 16.10
C GLY A 327 -39.04 23.08 17.27
N LEU A 328 -37.78 23.29 17.65
CA LEU A 328 -37.38 24.22 18.70
C LEU A 328 -37.26 25.63 18.15
N ASN A 329 -37.67 26.63 18.93
CA ASN A 329 -37.35 28.04 18.70
C ASN A 329 -36.26 28.53 19.68
N ASP A 330 -35.78 29.76 19.53
CA ASP A 330 -34.73 30.34 20.39
C ASP A 330 -35.03 30.27 21.89
N LYS A 331 -36.30 30.43 22.29
CA LYS A 331 -36.72 30.30 23.69
C LYS A 331 -36.61 28.86 24.17
N ASP A 332 -37.06 27.89 23.36
CA ASP A 332 -37.01 26.47 23.72
C ASP A 332 -35.55 25.99 23.85
N VAL A 333 -34.65 26.50 23.01
CA VAL A 333 -33.21 26.22 23.10
C VAL A 333 -32.63 26.80 24.40
N LYS A 334 -33.04 28.02 24.77
CA LYS A 334 -32.60 28.68 26.01
C LYS A 334 -33.11 27.99 27.28
N ASP A 335 -34.20 27.23 27.21
CA ASP A 335 -34.71 26.47 28.36
C ASP A 335 -33.76 25.35 28.82
N TYR A 336 -32.79 24.93 27.99
CA TYR A 336 -31.70 24.01 28.35
C TYR A 336 -30.59 24.65 29.19
N GLY A 337 -30.60 25.98 29.36
CA GLY A 337 -29.63 26.71 30.16
C GLY A 337 -28.29 26.99 29.45
N GLU A 338 -27.23 27.21 30.22
CA GLU A 338 -25.88 27.52 29.73
C GLU A 338 -25.15 26.27 29.21
N LEU A 339 -25.71 25.65 28.17
CA LEU A 339 -25.10 24.51 27.47
C LEU A 339 -24.59 24.91 26.07
N PRO A 340 -23.49 24.29 25.59
CA PRO A 340 -23.10 24.41 24.20
C PRO A 340 -24.18 23.87 23.26
N SER A 341 -24.34 24.51 22.09
CA SER A 341 -25.36 24.11 21.11
C SER A 341 -25.21 22.66 20.64
N SER A 342 -23.98 22.12 20.57
CA SER A 342 -23.72 20.72 20.23
C SER A 342 -24.30 19.74 21.25
N VAL A 343 -24.27 20.07 22.55
CA VAL A 343 -24.85 19.25 23.61
C VAL A 343 -26.38 19.32 23.57
N ILE A 344 -26.94 20.50 23.32
CA ILE A 344 -28.39 20.66 23.14
C ILE A 344 -28.87 19.82 21.95
N CYS A 345 -28.16 19.85 20.82
CA CYS A 345 -28.45 18.99 19.66
C CYS A 345 -28.44 17.51 20.06
N LEU A 346 -27.41 17.07 20.80
CA LEU A 346 -27.31 15.68 21.26
C LEU A 346 -28.51 15.25 22.14
N LEU A 347 -28.94 16.09 23.08
CA LEU A 347 -30.08 15.79 23.96
C LEU A 347 -31.38 15.67 23.14
N VAL A 348 -31.62 16.62 22.24
CA VAL A 348 -32.83 16.69 21.43
C VAL A 348 -32.90 15.55 20.41
N GLU A 349 -31.77 15.20 19.79
CA GLU A 349 -31.66 14.03 18.90
C GLU A 349 -31.98 12.72 19.62
N ASN A 350 -31.77 12.66 20.93
CA ASN A 350 -32.15 11.54 21.79
C ASN A 350 -33.56 11.69 22.39
N GLY A 351 -34.34 12.67 21.94
CA GLY A 351 -35.73 12.88 22.36
C GLY A 351 -35.90 13.46 23.76
N ILE A 352 -34.86 14.06 24.34
CA ILE A 352 -34.90 14.62 25.70
C ILE A 352 -35.27 16.10 25.63
N SER A 353 -36.34 16.49 26.33
CA SER A 353 -36.75 17.89 26.47
C SER A 353 -35.95 18.64 27.56
N ALA A 354 -35.98 19.97 27.52
CA ALA A 354 -35.36 20.80 28.56
C ALA A 354 -35.94 20.52 29.96
N GLU A 355 -37.24 20.24 30.05
CA GLU A 355 -37.93 19.85 31.28
C GLU A 355 -37.41 18.52 31.83
N GLN A 356 -37.21 17.53 30.94
CA GLN A 356 -36.64 16.24 31.32
C GLN A 356 -35.17 16.34 31.73
N TYR A 357 -34.39 17.24 31.11
CA TYR A 357 -32.97 17.42 31.40
C TYR A 357 -32.72 18.17 32.72
N ARG A 358 -33.49 19.23 33.02
CA ARG A 358 -33.17 20.21 34.08
C ARG A 358 -32.80 19.60 35.44
N PRO A 359 -33.53 18.62 36.01
CA PRO A 359 -33.18 18.04 37.31
C PRO A 359 -31.83 17.31 37.31
N TYR A 360 -31.45 16.72 36.18
CA TYR A 360 -30.19 16.02 36.00
C TYR A 360 -29.04 17.00 35.74
N GLY A 361 -29.32 18.05 34.96
CA GLY A 361 -28.38 19.15 34.74
C GLY A 361 -27.93 19.78 36.05
N GLU A 362 -28.88 20.15 36.92
CA GLU A 362 -28.59 20.78 38.22
C GLU A 362 -27.75 19.90 39.16
N LYS A 363 -27.90 18.57 39.07
CA LYS A 363 -27.19 17.63 39.97
C LYS A 363 -25.83 17.17 39.43
N PHE A 364 -25.71 16.92 38.13
CA PHE A 364 -24.55 16.26 37.54
C PHE A 364 -23.71 17.12 36.61
N VAL A 365 -24.23 18.27 36.17
CA VAL A 365 -23.58 19.11 35.16
C VAL A 365 -23.08 20.40 35.80
N ASP A 366 -21.77 20.47 35.98
CA ASP A 366 -21.06 21.74 36.15
C ASP A 366 -20.93 22.38 34.76
N THR A 367 -21.59 23.52 34.53
CA THR A 367 -21.63 24.20 33.22
C THR A 367 -20.25 24.68 32.78
N GLU A 368 -19.32 24.96 33.70
CA GLU A 368 -17.93 25.29 33.36
C GLU A 368 -17.10 24.04 33.01
N LYS A 369 -17.54 22.85 33.42
CA LYS A 369 -16.86 21.55 33.19
C LYS A 369 -17.73 20.55 32.42
N TRP A 370 -18.64 21.03 31.57
CA TRP A 370 -19.57 20.21 30.79
C TRP A 370 -18.89 19.10 29.96
N HIS A 371 -17.65 19.33 29.51
CA HIS A 371 -16.85 18.37 28.73
C HIS A 371 -16.38 17.16 29.54
N LYS A 372 -16.45 17.23 30.88
CA LYS A 372 -16.11 16.11 31.79
C LYS A 372 -17.31 15.22 32.12
N VAL A 373 -18.51 15.62 31.71
CA VAL A 373 -19.73 14.85 31.94
C VAL A 373 -19.80 13.70 30.94
N ASP A 374 -20.07 12.49 31.41
CA ASP A 374 -20.43 11.37 30.55
C ASP A 374 -21.87 11.53 30.05
N TRP A 375 -22.03 12.31 28.98
CA TRP A 375 -23.31 12.61 28.35
C TRP A 375 -24.05 11.35 27.90
N LYS A 376 -23.34 10.30 27.48
CA LYS A 376 -23.97 9.05 27.04
C LYS A 376 -24.63 8.32 28.22
N SER A 377 -23.96 8.29 29.36
CA SER A 377 -24.48 7.68 30.58
C SER A 377 -25.61 8.53 31.19
N LEU A 378 -25.49 9.86 31.16
CA LEU A 378 -26.54 10.77 31.60
C LEU A 378 -27.82 10.63 30.75
N ILE A 379 -27.70 10.58 29.42
CA ILE A 379 -28.83 10.36 28.49
C ILE A 379 -29.51 9.01 28.75
N LYS A 380 -28.73 7.94 28.98
CA LYS A 380 -29.28 6.63 29.35
C LYS A 380 -30.06 6.68 30.66
N LEU A 381 -29.57 7.42 31.65
CA LEU A 381 -30.25 7.60 32.92
C LEU A 381 -31.58 8.33 32.72
N ILE A 382 -31.57 9.47 32.02
CA ILE A 382 -32.77 10.28 31.74
C ILE A 382 -33.85 9.42 31.03
N ASN A 383 -33.45 8.62 30.04
CA ASN A 383 -34.39 7.79 29.27
C ASN A 383 -34.92 6.57 30.04
N ARG A 384 -34.26 6.13 31.12
CA ARG A 384 -34.64 4.94 31.91
C ARG A 384 -35.34 5.27 33.22
N ALA A 385 -35.09 6.44 33.78
CA ALA A 385 -35.65 6.84 35.05
C ALA A 385 -37.19 6.88 34.95
N LYS A 386 -37.86 6.11 35.82
CA LYS A 386 -39.33 6.07 35.91
C LYS A 386 -39.91 7.33 36.55
N ASN A 387 -39.15 7.99 37.42
CA ASN A 387 -39.48 9.27 38.03
C ASN A 387 -38.20 10.12 38.19
N TYR A 388 -38.19 11.32 37.62
CA TYR A 388 -37.05 12.25 37.72
C TYR A 388 -36.92 12.89 39.11
N GLU A 389 -38.00 12.92 39.90
CA GLU A 389 -38.00 13.45 41.28
C GLU A 389 -37.19 12.55 42.23
N GLU A 390 -37.18 11.24 41.99
CA GLU A 390 -36.43 10.26 42.81
C GLU A 390 -34.91 10.45 42.69
N ILE A 391 -34.42 10.94 41.54
CA ILE A 391 -32.98 11.14 41.30
C ILE A 391 -32.43 12.28 42.16
N ALA A 392 -33.25 13.31 42.44
CA ALA A 392 -32.89 14.40 43.34
C ALA A 392 -32.70 13.91 44.79
N GLU A 393 -33.41 12.86 45.20
CA GLU A 393 -33.41 12.36 46.57
C GLU A 393 -32.21 11.49 46.95
N TYR A 394 -31.46 10.94 45.98
CA TYR A 394 -30.22 10.21 46.29
C TYR A 394 -29.21 11.10 47.01
N ASP A 395 -28.55 10.55 48.03
CA ASP A 395 -27.51 11.21 48.82
C ASP A 395 -26.43 11.85 47.93
N SER A 396 -25.93 13.03 48.31
CA SER A 396 -24.96 13.79 47.52
C SER A 396 -23.59 13.12 47.41
N SER A 397 -23.31 12.11 48.24
CA SER A 397 -22.11 11.28 48.13
C SER A 397 -22.14 10.29 46.96
N LEU A 398 -23.31 10.03 46.36
CA LEU A 398 -23.46 9.12 45.22
C LEU A 398 -23.29 9.87 43.89
N GLY A 399 -22.33 9.42 43.09
CA GLY A 399 -22.06 9.97 41.76
C GLY A 399 -23.06 9.50 40.69
N LEU A 400 -22.86 9.97 39.47
CA LEU A 400 -23.69 9.59 38.31
C LEU A 400 -23.68 8.07 38.08
N ASP A 401 -22.50 7.44 38.12
CA ASP A 401 -22.34 6.00 37.90
C ASP A 401 -23.02 5.17 38.99
N ASP A 402 -22.94 5.62 40.24
CA ASP A 402 -23.59 4.96 41.37
C ASP A 402 -25.11 4.96 41.19
N ILE A 403 -25.69 6.10 40.82
CA ILE A 403 -27.14 6.26 40.64
C ILE A 403 -27.62 5.47 39.42
N ILE A 404 -26.85 5.42 38.33
CA ILE A 404 -27.15 4.57 37.17
C ILE A 404 -27.22 3.10 37.58
N GLN A 405 -26.25 2.63 38.35
CA GLN A 405 -26.21 1.25 38.80
C GLN A 405 -27.38 0.91 39.74
N LEU A 406 -27.68 1.80 40.69
CA LEU A 406 -28.80 1.63 41.62
C LEU A 406 -30.14 1.60 40.88
N ASN A 407 -30.34 2.50 39.91
CA ASN A 407 -31.54 2.55 39.09
C ASN A 407 -31.70 1.28 38.24
N TYR A 408 -30.61 0.81 37.63
CA TYR A 408 -30.61 -0.45 36.87
C TYR A 408 -31.04 -1.65 37.75
N ASN A 409 -30.57 -1.69 39.00
CA ASN A 409 -30.91 -2.71 39.97
C ASN A 409 -32.27 -2.47 40.67
N SER A 410 -33.03 -1.44 40.25
CA SER A 410 -34.33 -1.08 40.82
C SER A 410 -34.30 -0.80 42.33
N ILE A 411 -33.20 -0.22 42.82
CA ILE A 411 -33.02 0.19 44.22
C ILE A 411 -33.48 1.64 44.33
N SER A 412 -34.34 1.96 45.31
CA SER A 412 -34.87 3.32 45.48
C SER A 412 -33.91 4.23 46.24
N SER A 413 -34.07 5.55 46.06
CA SER A 413 -33.34 6.59 46.81
C SER A 413 -33.45 6.36 48.33
N SER A 414 -34.67 6.11 48.82
CA SER A 414 -34.96 5.88 50.23
C SER A 414 -34.24 4.66 50.82
N LEU A 415 -34.04 3.61 50.03
CA LEU A 415 -33.31 2.42 50.47
C LEU A 415 -31.79 2.64 50.36
N ALA A 416 -31.31 3.18 49.24
CA ALA A 416 -29.89 3.43 49.01
C ALA A 416 -29.30 4.36 50.09
N ASN A 417 -30.03 5.42 50.45
CA ASN A 417 -29.58 6.41 51.43
C ASN A 417 -29.43 5.84 52.85
N GLN A 418 -29.95 4.65 53.16
CA GLN A 418 -29.74 4.00 54.48
C GLN A 418 -28.34 3.38 54.59
N TYR A 419 -27.65 3.13 53.48
CA TYR A 419 -26.30 2.58 53.43
C TYR A 419 -25.25 3.69 53.42
N HIS A 420 -25.23 4.51 54.47
CA HIS A 420 -24.35 5.68 54.55
C HIS A 420 -22.86 5.35 54.31
N GLY A 421 -22.26 6.07 53.36
CA GLY A 421 -20.84 5.96 53.02
C GLY A 421 -20.46 4.75 52.14
N PHE A 422 -21.44 4.01 51.62
CA PHE A 422 -21.23 3.00 50.58
C PHE A 422 -21.56 3.58 49.20
N ASN A 423 -20.84 3.13 48.16
CA ASN A 423 -21.10 3.52 46.77
C ASN A 423 -22.20 2.64 46.13
N GLY A 424 -22.63 2.98 44.92
CA GLY A 424 -23.75 2.31 44.24
C GLY A 424 -23.52 0.82 44.00
N SER A 425 -22.27 0.41 43.77
CA SER A 425 -21.90 -1.00 43.58
C SER A 425 -21.98 -1.80 44.87
N GLN A 426 -21.45 -1.22 45.95
CA GLN A 426 -21.50 -1.82 47.28
C GLN A 426 -22.93 -1.95 47.80
N ILE A 427 -23.75 -0.91 47.62
CA ILE A 427 -25.17 -0.91 48.00
C ILE A 427 -25.92 -1.95 47.18
N SER A 428 -25.71 -1.98 45.86
CA SER A 428 -26.36 -2.96 45.00
C SER A 428 -26.09 -4.39 45.45
N ARG A 429 -24.83 -4.69 45.79
CA ARG A 429 -24.41 -5.99 46.32
C ARG A 429 -25.10 -6.30 47.65
N LEU A 430 -25.07 -5.39 48.61
CA LEU A 430 -25.71 -5.60 49.92
C LEU A 430 -27.22 -5.86 49.79
N VAL A 431 -27.91 -5.14 48.91
CA VAL A 431 -29.34 -5.32 48.64
C VAL A 431 -29.63 -6.65 47.94
N GLU A 432 -28.83 -7.04 46.94
CA GLU A 432 -28.95 -8.32 46.23
C GLU A 432 -28.87 -9.51 47.21
N TYR A 433 -27.94 -9.44 48.16
CA TYR A 433 -27.77 -10.45 49.22
C TYR A 433 -28.72 -10.27 50.42
N LYS A 434 -29.67 -9.32 50.34
CA LYS A 434 -30.71 -9.05 51.35
C LYS A 434 -30.15 -8.70 52.74
N ILE A 435 -29.05 -7.95 52.75
CA ILE A 435 -28.37 -7.52 53.98
C ILE A 435 -28.92 -6.17 54.38
N GLU A 436 -29.76 -6.11 55.41
CA GLU A 436 -30.31 -4.84 55.92
C GLU A 436 -29.18 -3.93 56.47
N PRO A 437 -29.27 -2.60 56.30
CA PRO A 437 -28.27 -1.64 56.79
C PRO A 437 -27.94 -1.81 58.27
N GLU A 438 -28.95 -2.06 59.11
CA GLU A 438 -28.83 -2.25 60.56
C GLU A 438 -28.17 -3.59 60.92
N LYS A 439 -28.11 -4.54 59.98
CA LYS A 439 -27.51 -5.86 60.13
C LYS A 439 -26.08 -5.93 59.61
N ILE A 440 -25.55 -4.84 59.03
CA ILE A 440 -24.15 -4.79 58.60
C ILE A 440 -23.27 -4.97 59.85
N PRO A 441 -22.48 -6.07 59.95
CA PRO A 441 -21.67 -6.32 61.13
C PRO A 441 -20.67 -5.20 61.40
N GLU A 442 -20.39 -4.93 62.67
CA GLU A 442 -19.27 -4.09 63.08
C GLU A 442 -17.96 -4.88 62.85
N TYR A 443 -17.34 -4.66 61.69
CA TYR A 443 -15.98 -5.13 61.40
C TYR A 443 -14.97 -4.14 61.99
N SER A 444 -13.78 -4.62 62.38
CA SER A 444 -12.72 -3.73 62.88
C SER A 444 -12.25 -2.74 61.80
N GLU A 445 -11.60 -1.65 62.23
CA GLU A 445 -11.08 -0.58 61.34
C GLU A 445 -10.08 -1.08 60.27
N ARG A 446 -9.63 -2.33 60.35
CA ARG A 446 -8.72 -2.93 59.36
C ARG A 446 -9.40 -3.26 58.03
N PHE A 447 -10.73 -3.37 58.02
CA PHE A 447 -11.55 -3.67 56.84
C PHE A 447 -12.20 -2.38 56.34
N ASP A 448 -11.96 -2.05 55.07
CA ASP A 448 -12.63 -0.92 54.45
C ASP A 448 -14.08 -1.26 54.04
N LYS A 449 -14.79 -0.29 53.46
CA LYS A 449 -16.20 -0.49 53.04
C LYS A 449 -16.35 -1.53 51.93
N GLU A 450 -15.34 -1.72 51.08
CA GLU A 450 -15.35 -2.74 50.04
C GLU A 450 -15.18 -4.13 50.68
N ASP A 451 -14.21 -4.28 51.58
CA ASP A 451 -14.00 -5.49 52.38
C ASP A 451 -15.28 -5.89 53.13
N ILE A 452 -15.91 -4.92 53.82
CA ILE A 452 -17.15 -5.13 54.58
C ILE A 452 -18.28 -5.59 53.66
N SER A 453 -18.47 -4.93 52.52
CA SER A 453 -19.49 -5.29 51.54
C SER A 453 -19.30 -6.73 51.04
N TRP A 454 -18.08 -7.11 50.68
CA TRP A 454 -17.75 -8.46 50.24
C TRP A 454 -17.94 -9.50 51.34
N LEU A 455 -17.36 -9.28 52.53
CA LEU A 455 -17.46 -10.23 53.65
C LEU A 455 -18.92 -10.48 54.05
N ALA A 456 -19.71 -9.43 54.16
CA ALA A 456 -21.13 -9.53 54.50
C ALA A 456 -21.90 -10.31 53.41
N SER A 457 -21.68 -10.00 52.14
CA SER A 457 -22.33 -10.67 50.99
C SER A 457 -22.02 -12.17 50.93
N PHE A 458 -20.82 -12.58 51.36
CA PHE A 458 -20.39 -13.98 51.35
C PHE A 458 -20.60 -14.69 52.70
N ASN A 459 -21.44 -14.11 53.58
CA ASN A 459 -21.84 -14.63 54.88
C ASN A 459 -20.63 -14.92 55.81
N VAL A 460 -19.63 -14.04 55.78
CA VAL A 460 -18.45 -14.10 56.64
C VAL A 460 -18.66 -13.17 57.83
N SER A 461 -18.85 -13.73 59.03
CA SER A 461 -19.02 -12.92 60.25
C SER A 461 -17.75 -12.14 60.61
N SER A 462 -17.90 -11.02 61.32
CA SER A 462 -16.76 -10.26 61.84
C SER A 462 -15.86 -11.12 62.72
N GLU A 463 -16.43 -11.93 63.62
CA GLU A 463 -15.67 -12.88 64.46
C GLU A 463 -14.84 -13.87 63.64
N PHE A 464 -15.36 -14.38 62.51
CA PHE A 464 -14.62 -15.31 61.66
C PHE A 464 -13.54 -14.59 60.85
N ALA A 465 -13.83 -13.39 60.33
CA ALA A 465 -12.86 -12.58 59.60
C ALA A 465 -11.65 -12.18 60.47
N GLU A 466 -11.86 -11.94 61.77
CA GLU A 466 -10.79 -11.64 62.74
C GLU A 466 -9.86 -12.83 63.05
N LYS A 467 -10.23 -14.06 62.68
CA LYS A 467 -9.36 -15.24 62.83
C LYS A 467 -8.24 -15.29 61.78
N PHE A 468 -8.33 -14.48 60.74
CA PHE A 468 -7.32 -14.39 59.70
C PHE A 468 -6.23 -13.39 60.09
N ASP A 469 -4.99 -13.71 59.71
CA ASP A 469 -3.86 -12.78 59.84
C ASP A 469 -4.18 -11.42 59.19
N PRO A 470 -3.76 -10.29 59.79
CA PRO A 470 -4.02 -8.96 59.28
C PRO A 470 -3.65 -8.72 57.81
N ARG A 471 -2.74 -9.50 57.23
CA ARG A 471 -2.36 -9.43 55.82
C ARG A 471 -3.51 -9.80 54.86
N PHE A 472 -4.45 -10.64 55.29
CA PHE A 472 -5.58 -11.06 54.45
C PHE A 472 -6.72 -10.06 54.58
N LYS A 473 -7.19 -9.55 53.42
CA LYS A 473 -8.31 -8.61 53.30
C LYS A 473 -9.59 -9.34 52.89
N GLY A 474 -10.69 -8.61 52.65
CA GLY A 474 -12.02 -9.19 52.44
C GLY A 474 -12.05 -10.28 51.38
N ASN A 475 -11.50 -10.00 50.19
CA ASN A 475 -11.46 -10.98 49.09
C ASN A 475 -10.57 -12.19 49.38
N ASP A 476 -9.45 -12.02 50.09
CA ASP A 476 -8.58 -13.13 50.48
C ASP A 476 -9.28 -14.08 51.44
N ILE A 477 -9.97 -13.50 52.44
CA ILE A 477 -10.74 -14.24 53.44
C ILE A 477 -11.86 -15.03 52.76
N ILE A 478 -12.57 -14.43 51.80
CA ILE A 478 -13.60 -15.14 51.02
C ILE A 478 -13.02 -16.33 50.28
N ASN A 479 -11.85 -16.18 49.66
CA ASN A 479 -11.20 -17.27 48.94
C ASN A 479 -10.76 -18.41 49.86
N LEU A 480 -10.39 -18.08 51.10
CA LEU A 480 -9.84 -19.04 52.06
C LEU A 480 -10.87 -19.60 53.06
N LYS A 481 -12.06 -19.01 53.19
CA LYS A 481 -13.04 -19.37 54.24
C LYS A 481 -13.39 -20.86 54.29
N ASP A 482 -13.50 -21.51 53.13
CA ASP A 482 -13.90 -22.92 53.02
C ASP A 482 -12.75 -23.88 53.35
N VAL A 483 -11.51 -23.39 53.34
CA VAL A 483 -10.29 -24.17 53.55
C VAL A 483 -9.51 -23.66 54.78
N TYR A 484 -10.16 -22.88 55.64
CA TYR A 484 -9.49 -22.25 56.78
C TYR A 484 -8.83 -23.29 57.69
N SER A 485 -7.52 -23.15 57.89
CA SER A 485 -6.75 -23.86 58.91
C SER A 485 -5.75 -22.91 59.57
N PRO A 486 -5.30 -23.17 60.82
CA PRO A 486 -4.25 -22.39 61.45
C PRO A 486 -2.94 -22.37 60.64
N GLU A 487 -2.69 -23.37 59.79
CA GLU A 487 -1.48 -23.50 58.97
C GLU A 487 -1.44 -22.48 57.82
N ILE A 488 -2.55 -21.83 57.47
CA ILE A 488 -2.59 -20.75 56.47
C ILE A 488 -1.59 -19.63 56.81
N THR A 489 -1.37 -19.38 58.10
CA THR A 489 -0.41 -18.36 58.59
C THR A 489 1.04 -18.74 58.35
N GLN A 490 1.33 -20.04 58.16
CA GLN A 490 2.68 -20.57 57.93
C GLN A 490 3.11 -20.49 56.46
N TYR A 491 2.16 -20.33 55.53
CA TYR A 491 2.50 -20.04 54.13
C TYR A 491 3.17 -18.67 54.01
N ASN A 492 4.18 -18.61 53.14
CA ASN A 492 4.93 -17.41 52.82
C ASN A 492 3.99 -16.25 52.45
N ALA A 493 4.24 -15.07 53.01
CA ALA A 493 3.36 -13.90 52.84
C ALA A 493 3.26 -13.40 51.39
N LYS A 494 4.19 -13.80 50.53
CA LYS A 494 4.15 -13.49 49.10
C LYS A 494 3.14 -14.34 48.33
N ILE A 495 2.70 -15.49 48.86
CA ILE A 495 1.78 -16.38 48.16
C ILE A 495 0.36 -15.80 48.24
N PRO A 496 -0.29 -15.52 47.10
CA PRO A 496 -1.67 -15.03 47.08
C PRO A 496 -2.65 -16.04 47.69
N ALA A 497 -3.72 -15.55 48.33
CA ALA A 497 -4.73 -16.38 48.99
C ALA A 497 -5.36 -17.44 48.06
N ILE A 498 -5.56 -17.10 46.78
CA ILE A 498 -6.08 -18.04 45.78
C ILE A 498 -5.13 -19.23 45.54
N ILE A 499 -3.82 -19.00 45.57
CA ILE A 499 -2.80 -20.04 45.40
C ILE A 499 -2.72 -20.88 46.67
N ILE A 500 -2.73 -20.27 47.86
CA ILE A 500 -2.81 -20.99 49.14
C ILE A 500 -4.01 -21.94 49.16
N ARG A 501 -5.18 -21.49 48.70
CA ARG A 501 -6.38 -22.33 48.59
C ARG A 501 -6.12 -23.56 47.70
N ALA A 502 -5.48 -23.37 46.55
CA ALA A 502 -5.15 -24.45 45.62
C ALA A 502 -4.15 -25.44 46.23
N LEU A 503 -3.12 -24.95 46.91
CA LEU A 503 -2.12 -25.77 47.58
C LEU A 503 -2.75 -26.65 48.68
N ILE A 504 -3.60 -26.06 49.52
CA ILE A 504 -4.33 -26.79 50.59
C ILE A 504 -5.24 -27.88 49.98
N LYS A 505 -6.01 -27.55 48.94
CA LYS A 505 -6.88 -28.54 48.27
C LYS A 505 -6.11 -29.73 47.69
N ASN A 506 -4.84 -29.54 47.35
CA ASN A 506 -3.95 -30.58 46.81
C ASN A 506 -3.02 -31.19 47.87
N ASN A 507 -3.28 -30.96 49.16
CA ASN A 507 -2.48 -31.48 50.28
C ASN A 507 -0.98 -31.11 50.20
N VAL A 508 -0.66 -29.92 49.69
CA VAL A 508 0.70 -29.40 49.66
C VAL A 508 0.95 -28.66 50.98
N SER A 509 1.97 -29.04 51.75
CA SER A 509 2.28 -28.38 53.03
C SER A 509 3.01 -27.04 52.82
N PRO A 510 3.00 -26.12 53.80
CA PRO A 510 3.78 -24.88 53.74
C PRO A 510 5.28 -25.13 53.45
N GLU A 511 5.87 -26.16 54.04
CA GLU A 511 7.28 -26.52 53.83
C GLU A 511 7.54 -26.97 52.39
N LYS A 512 6.62 -27.77 51.83
CA LYS A 512 6.70 -28.19 50.44
C LYS A 512 6.55 -26.99 49.51
N ALA A 513 5.59 -26.09 49.75
CA ALA A 513 5.43 -24.86 48.97
C ALA A 513 6.69 -23.97 49.00
N GLU A 514 7.33 -23.86 50.16
CA GLU A 514 8.59 -23.11 50.32
C GLU A 514 9.76 -23.76 49.55
N GLU A 515 9.76 -25.08 49.36
CA GLU A 515 10.74 -25.77 48.52
C GLU A 515 10.61 -25.38 47.04
N TYR A 516 9.38 -25.29 46.51
CA TYR A 516 9.15 -24.81 45.14
C TYR A 516 9.45 -23.31 44.99
N LEU A 517 9.18 -22.48 46.01
CA LEU A 517 9.49 -21.04 45.99
C LEU A 517 10.98 -20.70 45.84
N LYS A 518 11.88 -21.66 46.06
CA LYS A 518 13.33 -21.48 45.80
C LYS A 518 13.64 -21.37 44.30
N HIS A 519 12.75 -21.85 43.45
CA HIS A 519 12.97 -21.98 42.00
C HIS A 519 11.89 -21.30 41.16
N TRP A 520 10.68 -21.13 41.69
CA TRP A 520 9.54 -20.53 41.00
C TRP A 520 8.92 -19.41 41.82
N ASN A 521 8.27 -18.47 41.17
CA ASN A 521 7.56 -17.40 41.87
C ASN A 521 6.21 -17.88 42.44
N GLU A 522 5.58 -17.03 43.24
CA GLU A 522 4.33 -17.32 43.93
C GLU A 522 3.15 -17.70 43.02
N TRP A 523 3.10 -17.19 41.78
CA TRP A 523 2.04 -17.48 40.82
C TRP A 523 2.31 -18.78 40.05
N GLU A 524 3.57 -19.12 39.82
CA GLU A 524 3.99 -20.33 39.11
C GLU A 524 3.78 -21.61 39.94
N LEU A 525 3.69 -21.49 41.26
CA LEU A 525 3.41 -22.60 42.17
C LEU A 525 2.17 -23.41 41.77
N ILE A 526 1.10 -22.75 41.32
CA ILE A 526 -0.13 -23.42 40.90
C ILE A 526 0.06 -24.35 39.69
N GLY A 527 1.14 -24.13 38.93
CA GLY A 527 1.49 -24.97 37.81
C GLY A 527 2.16 -26.27 38.23
N VAL A 528 3.10 -26.16 39.17
CA VAL A 528 4.15 -27.15 39.40
C VAL A 528 3.98 -27.95 40.70
N PHE A 529 3.03 -27.59 41.57
CA PHE A 529 2.88 -28.19 42.91
C PHE A 529 2.65 -29.71 42.92
N ASP A 530 2.10 -30.25 41.83
CA ASP A 530 1.80 -31.67 41.61
C ASP A 530 2.89 -32.41 40.82
N VAL A 531 3.87 -31.69 40.27
CA VAL A 531 5.02 -32.27 39.58
C VAL A 531 6.10 -32.61 40.60
N PRO A 532 6.64 -33.85 40.64
CA PRO A 532 7.76 -34.18 41.52
C PRO A 532 8.93 -33.23 41.30
N PHE A 533 9.47 -32.64 42.38
CA PHE A 533 10.47 -31.57 42.32
C PHE A 533 11.70 -31.95 41.47
N ASP A 534 12.19 -33.19 41.60
CA ASP A 534 13.33 -33.71 40.83
C ASP A 534 13.04 -33.85 39.33
N ILE A 535 11.76 -33.97 38.94
CA ILE A 535 11.33 -34.00 37.53
C ILE A 535 11.17 -32.58 37.02
N ALA A 536 10.49 -31.71 37.78
CA ALA A 536 10.26 -30.32 37.40
C ALA A 536 11.58 -29.58 37.06
N ARG A 537 12.65 -29.85 37.82
CA ARG A 537 13.98 -29.26 37.61
C ARG A 537 14.74 -29.75 36.37
N LYS A 538 14.24 -30.77 35.66
CA LYS A 538 14.89 -31.31 34.45
C LYS A 538 14.38 -30.69 33.17
N TYR A 539 13.24 -29.98 33.19
CA TYR A 539 12.79 -29.23 32.02
C TYR A 539 13.75 -28.05 31.77
N LYS A 540 14.00 -27.75 30.50
CA LYS A 540 14.74 -26.56 30.06
C LYS A 540 13.92 -25.28 30.32
N GLU A 541 12.60 -25.40 30.19
CA GLU A 541 11.63 -24.38 30.56
C GLU A 541 11.69 -24.10 32.07
N ASN A 542 11.68 -22.82 32.45
CA ASN A 542 11.75 -22.39 33.85
C ASN A 542 10.39 -21.94 34.40
N ASN A 543 9.38 -21.76 33.55
CA ASN A 543 8.05 -21.37 34.00
C ASN A 543 7.28 -22.56 34.62
N GLY A 544 6.87 -22.45 35.89
CA GLY A 544 6.18 -23.54 36.61
C GLY A 544 4.81 -23.92 36.03
N LEU A 545 4.08 -22.99 35.42
CA LEU A 545 2.79 -23.27 34.74
C LEU A 545 3.00 -24.18 33.53
N HIS A 546 4.00 -23.85 32.74
CA HIS A 546 4.39 -24.57 31.53
C HIS A 546 4.88 -25.99 31.84
N ILE A 547 5.76 -26.12 32.82
CA ILE A 547 6.26 -27.42 33.32
C ILE A 547 5.08 -28.31 33.74
N GLY A 548 4.17 -27.76 34.54
CA GLY A 548 2.96 -28.44 34.98
C GLY A 548 2.09 -28.94 33.83
N LYS A 549 1.87 -28.08 32.82
CA LYS A 549 1.08 -28.43 31.63
C LYS A 549 1.71 -29.62 30.89
N MET A 550 3.00 -29.54 30.55
CA MET A 550 3.71 -30.60 29.85
C MET A 550 3.67 -31.93 30.61
N TYR A 551 3.94 -31.90 31.93
CA TYR A 551 3.90 -33.11 32.77
C TYR A 551 2.50 -33.75 32.82
N ARG A 552 1.44 -32.94 32.95
CA ARG A 552 0.05 -33.42 32.94
C ARG A 552 -0.39 -33.96 31.58
N SER A 553 0.18 -33.45 30.49
CA SER A 553 0.02 -34.00 29.14
C SER A 553 0.88 -35.26 28.88
N GLY A 554 1.62 -35.74 29.89
CA GLY A 554 2.46 -36.95 29.79
C GLY A 554 3.80 -36.74 29.10
N ILE A 555 4.19 -35.49 28.83
CA ILE A 555 5.42 -35.14 28.12
C ILE A 555 6.56 -35.00 29.13
N MET A 556 7.51 -35.92 29.08
CA MET A 556 8.64 -35.96 30.01
C MET A 556 9.79 -35.01 29.56
N PRO A 557 10.67 -34.57 30.48
CA PRO A 557 11.76 -33.64 30.16
C PRO A 557 12.67 -34.12 29.02
N GLU A 558 12.90 -35.44 28.90
CA GLU A 558 13.75 -36.03 27.87
C GLU A 558 13.21 -35.83 26.45
N GLU A 559 11.90 -35.64 26.31
CA GLU A 559 11.21 -35.40 25.04
C GLU A 559 10.99 -33.90 24.81
N ALA A 560 10.50 -33.18 25.81
CA ALA A 560 10.29 -31.72 25.74
C ALA A 560 11.59 -30.97 25.40
N ASN A 561 12.72 -31.35 26.01
CA ASN A 561 13.99 -30.65 25.84
C ASN A 561 14.65 -30.87 24.47
N LYS A 562 14.08 -31.69 23.59
CA LYS A 562 14.56 -31.89 22.21
C LYS A 562 14.06 -30.82 21.25
N PHE A 563 12.98 -30.12 21.59
CA PHE A 563 12.49 -29.00 20.79
C PHE A 563 13.45 -27.81 20.87
N ASP A 564 13.53 -27.04 19.79
CA ASP A 564 14.28 -25.78 19.76
C ASP A 564 13.74 -24.78 20.80
N ASP A 565 14.57 -23.83 21.22
CA ASP A 565 14.21 -22.79 22.21
C ASP A 565 13.04 -21.88 21.82
N ARG A 566 12.68 -21.85 20.53
CA ARG A 566 11.54 -21.10 20.03
C ARG A 566 10.20 -21.70 20.43
N PHE A 567 10.13 -23.01 20.69
CA PHE A 567 8.86 -23.68 20.99
C PHE A 567 8.51 -23.47 22.47
N ARG A 568 7.40 -22.77 22.72
CA ARG A 568 6.86 -22.62 24.07
C ARG A 568 6.15 -23.91 24.49
N SER A 569 5.91 -24.08 25.79
CA SER A 569 5.29 -25.31 26.31
C SER A 569 3.93 -25.65 25.70
N ASP A 570 3.10 -24.64 25.41
CA ASP A 570 1.83 -24.82 24.71
C ASP A 570 2.08 -25.39 23.31
N GLY A 571 3.04 -24.81 22.58
CA GLY A 571 3.45 -25.28 21.27
C GLY A 571 4.05 -26.69 21.24
N ILE A 572 4.82 -27.06 22.27
CA ILE A 572 5.36 -28.43 22.42
C ILE A 572 4.23 -29.43 22.63
N VAL A 573 3.25 -29.09 23.49
CA VAL A 573 2.06 -29.93 23.72
C VAL A 573 1.30 -30.11 22.42
N ASP A 574 1.02 -29.01 21.71
CA ASP A 574 0.24 -29.04 20.46
C ASP A 574 0.96 -29.82 19.35
N CYS A 575 2.29 -29.67 19.23
CA CYS A 575 3.09 -30.45 18.27
C CYS A 575 3.01 -31.96 18.56
N ILE A 576 3.18 -32.36 19.82
CA ILE A 576 3.14 -33.79 20.19
C ILE A 576 1.72 -34.37 20.01
N GLU A 577 0.68 -33.62 20.38
CA GLU A 577 -0.71 -34.03 20.15
C GLU A 577 -1.02 -34.17 18.64
N ALA A 578 -0.46 -33.29 17.81
CA ALA A 578 -0.51 -33.37 16.35
C ALA A 578 0.46 -34.41 15.75
N LYS A 579 1.14 -35.21 16.59
CA LYS A 579 2.12 -36.25 16.20
C LYS A 579 3.32 -35.71 15.42
N VAL A 580 3.67 -34.44 15.63
CA VAL A 580 4.88 -33.80 15.11
C VAL A 580 6.03 -34.12 16.05
N SER A 581 7.03 -34.87 15.58
CA SER A 581 8.22 -35.17 16.39
C SER A 581 9.12 -33.92 16.50
N PRO A 582 9.95 -33.80 17.56
CA PRO A 582 10.90 -32.70 17.69
C PRO A 582 11.81 -32.57 16.46
N GLU A 583 12.20 -33.69 15.84
CA GLU A 583 13.05 -33.71 14.66
C GLU A 583 12.36 -33.08 13.44
N ILE A 584 11.05 -33.31 13.27
CA ILE A 584 10.26 -32.70 12.20
C ILE A 584 10.05 -31.21 12.51
N ALA A 585 9.62 -30.88 13.74
CA ALA A 585 9.36 -29.50 14.16
C ALA A 585 10.60 -28.61 13.99
N ASN A 586 11.76 -29.09 14.43
CA ASN A 586 13.03 -28.34 14.33
C ASN A 586 13.58 -28.25 12.90
N SER A 587 13.07 -29.06 11.95
CA SER A 587 13.51 -28.99 10.55
C SER A 587 12.89 -27.83 9.76
N TYR A 588 11.80 -27.24 10.26
CA TYR A 588 11.24 -26.01 9.72
C TYR A 588 12.12 -24.81 10.08
N HIS A 589 12.21 -23.82 9.20
CA HIS A 589 13.01 -22.61 9.41
C HIS A 589 12.59 -21.89 10.70
N GLY A 590 13.54 -21.25 11.39
CA GLY A 590 13.32 -20.54 12.66
C GLY A 590 12.25 -19.44 12.65
N ARG A 591 11.77 -19.05 11.46
CA ARG A 591 10.70 -18.06 11.25
C ARG A 591 9.31 -18.58 11.58
N PHE A 592 9.12 -19.90 11.56
CA PHE A 592 7.85 -20.52 11.91
C PHE A 592 7.82 -20.78 13.41
N ASP A 593 6.80 -20.24 14.06
CA ASP A 593 6.47 -20.52 15.45
C ASP A 593 5.76 -21.87 15.57
N GLU A 594 5.43 -22.27 16.80
CA GLU A 594 4.72 -23.50 17.09
C GLU A 594 3.42 -23.67 16.29
N TYR A 595 2.66 -22.59 16.12
CA TYR A 595 1.38 -22.61 15.43
C TYR A 595 1.58 -22.80 13.92
N GLY A 596 2.52 -22.07 13.33
CA GLY A 596 2.85 -22.18 11.91
C GLY A 596 3.41 -23.56 11.55
N VAL A 597 4.26 -24.15 12.39
CA VAL A 597 4.77 -25.51 12.18
C VAL A 597 3.64 -26.54 12.20
N ARG A 598 2.72 -26.44 13.18
CA ARG A 598 1.56 -27.33 13.24
C ARG A 598 0.71 -27.26 11.98
N GLN A 599 0.38 -26.05 11.53
CA GLN A 599 -0.39 -25.84 10.30
C GLN A 599 0.31 -26.44 9.08
N LEU A 600 1.61 -26.17 8.91
CA LEU A 600 2.36 -26.72 7.78
C LEU A 600 2.35 -28.26 7.77
N VAL A 601 2.44 -28.91 8.93
CA VAL A 601 2.39 -30.37 9.02
C VAL A 601 0.97 -30.91 8.79
N GLU A 602 -0.06 -30.28 9.36
CA GLU A 602 -1.47 -30.67 9.17
C GLU A 602 -1.87 -30.67 7.67
N PHE A 603 -1.34 -29.72 6.91
CA PHE A 603 -1.55 -29.59 5.47
C PHE A 603 -0.48 -30.32 4.63
N ASN A 604 0.35 -31.16 5.26
CA ASN A 604 1.34 -32.02 4.60
C ASN A 604 2.39 -31.25 3.76
N CYS A 605 2.73 -30.03 4.18
CA CYS A 605 3.74 -29.19 3.55
C CYS A 605 5.14 -29.55 4.09
N ASP A 606 5.96 -30.22 3.29
CA ASP A 606 7.30 -30.68 3.69
C ASP A 606 8.22 -29.48 4.05
N PRO A 607 9.00 -29.54 5.13
CA PRO A 607 9.93 -28.48 5.54
C PRO A 607 10.92 -28.09 4.43
N LYS A 608 11.35 -29.02 3.57
CA LYS A 608 12.21 -28.70 2.42
C LYS A 608 11.55 -27.78 1.41
N ILE A 609 10.23 -27.84 1.31
CA ILE A 609 9.43 -26.98 0.43
C ILE A 609 9.13 -25.68 1.17
N ALA A 610 8.55 -25.75 2.37
CA ALA A 610 8.18 -24.59 3.18
C ALA A 610 9.36 -23.62 3.39
N ASN A 611 10.55 -24.16 3.66
CA ASN A 611 11.75 -23.36 3.92
C ASN A 611 12.33 -22.68 2.66
N THR A 612 11.90 -23.06 1.46
CA THR A 612 12.36 -22.45 0.20
C THR A 612 11.53 -21.24 -0.23
N TYR A 613 10.36 -21.01 0.39
CA TYR A 613 9.60 -19.77 0.22
C TYR A 613 10.35 -18.58 0.86
N ASP A 614 10.10 -17.38 0.32
CA ASP A 614 10.64 -16.10 0.81
C ASP A 614 10.46 -15.96 2.34
N GLU A 615 11.49 -15.48 3.03
CA GLU A 615 11.53 -15.39 4.50
C GLU A 615 10.47 -14.47 5.10
N ARG A 616 9.90 -13.57 4.31
CA ARG A 616 8.84 -12.67 4.74
C ARG A 616 7.46 -13.34 4.79
N LEU A 617 7.31 -14.52 4.19
CA LEU A 617 6.05 -15.26 4.18
C LEU A 617 5.91 -16.14 5.44
N ASN A 618 4.75 -16.02 6.10
CA ASN A 618 4.37 -16.86 7.23
C ASN A 618 3.77 -18.21 6.76
N ALA A 619 3.46 -19.10 7.71
CA ALA A 619 2.92 -20.43 7.41
C ALA A 619 1.58 -20.38 6.65
N GLU A 620 0.67 -19.49 7.07
CA GLU A 620 -0.64 -19.31 6.45
C GLU A 620 -0.54 -18.87 4.98
N ALA A 621 0.29 -17.88 4.69
CA ALA A 621 0.55 -17.44 3.33
C ALA A 621 1.14 -18.57 2.48
N ILE A 622 2.08 -19.36 3.02
CA ILE A 622 2.67 -20.50 2.29
C ILE A 622 1.61 -21.56 1.96
N LEU A 623 0.71 -21.86 2.89
CA LEU A 623 -0.36 -22.83 2.67
C LEU A 623 -1.32 -22.36 1.56
N LEU A 624 -1.70 -21.08 1.59
CA LEU A 624 -2.53 -20.50 0.57
C LEU A 624 -1.85 -20.49 -0.81
N LEU A 625 -0.57 -20.11 -0.86
CA LEU A 625 0.19 -20.13 -2.10
C LEU A 625 0.37 -21.55 -2.65
N SER A 626 0.62 -22.52 -1.77
CA SER A 626 0.72 -23.92 -2.14
C SER A 626 -0.63 -24.48 -2.62
N SER A 627 -1.76 -24.09 -2.03
CA SER A 627 -3.08 -24.58 -2.44
C SER A 627 -3.45 -24.10 -3.84
N VAL A 628 -3.02 -22.90 -4.23
CA VAL A 628 -3.20 -22.39 -5.60
C VAL A 628 -2.12 -22.84 -6.58
N GLY A 629 -1.13 -23.64 -6.15
CA GLY A 629 -0.08 -24.20 -7.00
C GLY A 629 1.13 -23.28 -7.24
N ILE A 630 1.34 -22.26 -6.41
CA ILE A 630 2.50 -21.37 -6.45
C ILE A 630 3.61 -21.93 -5.55
N PHE A 631 4.66 -22.47 -6.18
CA PHE A 631 5.82 -23.07 -5.50
C PHE A 631 7.11 -22.25 -5.65
N PRO A 632 8.09 -22.41 -4.75
CA PRO A 632 9.39 -21.75 -4.85
C PRO A 632 10.12 -22.16 -6.13
N GLY A 633 10.72 -21.19 -6.82
CA GLY A 633 11.41 -21.40 -8.11
C GLY A 633 10.56 -21.11 -9.35
N ILE A 634 9.26 -20.81 -9.21
CA ILE A 634 8.44 -20.25 -10.30
C ILE A 634 8.97 -18.87 -10.74
N PHE A 635 9.60 -18.12 -9.84
CA PHE A 635 10.12 -16.79 -10.10
C PHE A 635 11.64 -16.83 -10.24
N SER A 636 12.18 -16.36 -11.37
CA SER A 636 13.61 -16.46 -11.66
C SER A 636 14.46 -15.33 -11.07
N GLU A 637 13.99 -14.07 -11.01
CA GLU A 637 14.92 -12.95 -10.73
C GLU A 637 14.37 -11.70 -10.00
N ASN A 638 13.08 -11.61 -9.60
CA ASN A 638 12.50 -10.36 -9.07
C ASN A 638 11.68 -10.52 -7.76
N SER A 639 12.35 -10.73 -6.63
CA SER A 639 11.70 -11.07 -5.35
C SER A 639 10.69 -10.03 -4.83
N GLU A 640 10.87 -8.74 -5.12
CA GLU A 640 10.05 -7.67 -4.51
C GLU A 640 8.66 -7.52 -5.14
N ILE A 641 8.60 -7.52 -6.48
CA ILE A 641 7.33 -7.43 -7.22
C ILE A 641 6.45 -8.63 -6.89
N TYR A 642 7.03 -9.84 -6.93
CA TYR A 642 6.28 -11.05 -6.63
C TYR A 642 5.88 -11.12 -5.16
N TYR A 643 6.73 -10.69 -4.22
CA TYR A 643 6.31 -10.62 -2.81
C TYR A 643 5.09 -9.73 -2.60
N SER A 644 5.06 -8.54 -3.24
CA SER A 644 3.88 -7.67 -3.20
C SER A 644 2.64 -8.37 -3.75
N LEU A 645 2.75 -9.02 -4.92
CA LEU A 645 1.61 -9.72 -5.54
C LEU A 645 1.14 -10.92 -4.71
N LEU A 646 2.05 -11.68 -4.10
CA LEU A 646 1.72 -12.80 -3.22
C LEU A 646 0.98 -12.29 -1.98
N LYS A 647 1.41 -11.16 -1.42
CA LYS A 647 0.68 -10.50 -0.33
C LYS A 647 -0.71 -10.06 -0.78
N ASP A 648 -0.84 -9.47 -1.96
CA ASP A 648 -2.14 -9.05 -2.48
C ASP A 648 -3.09 -10.24 -2.70
N ILE A 649 -2.59 -11.39 -3.16
CA ILE A 649 -3.37 -12.64 -3.26
C ILE A 649 -3.82 -13.12 -1.88
N THR A 650 -2.95 -13.11 -0.88
CA THR A 650 -3.31 -13.54 0.48
C THR A 650 -4.42 -12.70 1.10
N HIS A 651 -4.33 -11.37 0.96
CA HIS A 651 -5.36 -10.45 1.45
C HIS A 651 -6.62 -10.42 0.57
N PHE A 652 -6.56 -10.99 -0.63
CA PHE A 652 -7.72 -11.14 -1.51
C PHE A 652 -8.58 -12.34 -1.08
N GLU A 653 -7.95 -13.44 -0.65
CA GLU A 653 -8.65 -14.64 -0.19
C GLU A 653 -9.33 -14.45 1.17
N GLU A 654 -8.74 -13.65 2.09
CA GLU A 654 -9.35 -13.37 3.40
C GLU A 654 -10.68 -12.59 3.32
N ASP A 655 -10.90 -11.81 2.25
CA ASP A 655 -12.08 -10.94 2.10
C ASP A 655 -13.29 -11.64 1.43
N ASP A 656 -13.07 -12.69 0.64
CA ASP A 656 -14.14 -13.44 -0.03
C ASP A 656 -14.52 -14.66 0.82
N THR A 657 -15.45 -14.45 1.76
CA THR A 657 -15.95 -15.46 2.73
C THR A 657 -16.88 -16.55 2.15
N ASP A 658 -17.01 -16.66 0.82
CA ASP A 658 -17.91 -17.60 0.15
C ASP A 658 -17.15 -18.79 -0.48
N ASP A 659 -17.41 -19.97 0.08
CA ASP A 659 -17.18 -21.37 -0.37
C ASP A 659 -15.81 -21.80 -0.95
N ASP A 660 -15.28 -22.88 -0.36
CA ASP A 660 -14.18 -23.73 -0.83
C ASP A 660 -14.38 -24.19 -2.30
N GLN A 661 -13.96 -23.38 -3.28
CA GLN A 661 -13.74 -23.83 -4.65
C GLN A 661 -12.26 -23.82 -5.00
N ASP A 662 -11.82 -24.86 -5.70
CA ASP A 662 -10.43 -25.11 -6.12
C ASP A 662 -9.87 -23.94 -6.96
N SER A 663 -9.18 -23.02 -6.30
CA SER A 663 -8.36 -22.00 -6.95
C SER A 663 -7.12 -22.65 -7.58
N ASN A 664 -6.91 -22.48 -8.88
CA ASN A 664 -5.78 -23.11 -9.60
C ASN A 664 -4.95 -22.08 -10.36
N LEU A 665 -3.62 -22.14 -10.25
CA LEU A 665 -2.71 -21.32 -11.06
C LEU A 665 -2.88 -21.66 -12.55
N LEU A 666 -3.29 -20.67 -13.34
CA LEU A 666 -3.37 -20.77 -14.80
C LEU A 666 -2.06 -20.39 -15.48
N GLY A 667 -1.32 -19.44 -14.91
CA GLY A 667 -0.03 -19.04 -15.45
C GLY A 667 0.63 -17.90 -14.69
N VAL A 668 1.92 -17.74 -14.94
CA VAL A 668 2.75 -16.63 -14.44
C VAL A 668 3.37 -15.93 -15.64
N GLY A 669 3.15 -14.63 -15.74
CA GLY A 669 3.74 -13.76 -16.75
C GLY A 669 4.88 -12.92 -16.18
N SER A 670 5.54 -12.14 -17.03
CA SER A 670 6.66 -11.26 -16.62
C SER A 670 6.26 -10.13 -15.66
N GLN A 671 4.96 -9.86 -15.50
CA GLN A 671 4.42 -8.73 -14.74
C GLN A 671 3.21 -9.12 -13.87
N GLY A 672 2.87 -10.41 -13.74
CA GLY A 672 1.66 -10.79 -13.00
C GLY A 672 1.38 -12.29 -12.90
N ILE A 673 0.44 -12.63 -12.01
CA ILE A 673 0.01 -14.00 -11.70
C ILE A 673 -1.47 -14.14 -12.11
N VAL A 674 -1.83 -15.25 -12.76
CA VAL A 674 -3.21 -15.53 -13.16
C VAL A 674 -3.70 -16.81 -12.51
N ILE A 675 -4.80 -16.74 -11.76
CA ILE A 675 -5.45 -17.88 -11.10
C ILE A 675 -6.87 -18.07 -11.64
N LEU A 676 -7.32 -19.31 -11.73
CA LEU A 676 -8.72 -19.67 -11.98
C LEU A 676 -9.46 -19.71 -10.66
N LYS A 677 -10.52 -18.92 -10.52
CA LYS A 677 -11.42 -18.94 -9.36
C LYS A 677 -12.84 -18.61 -9.81
N ASN A 678 -13.83 -19.40 -9.37
CA ASN A 678 -15.26 -19.22 -9.70
C ASN A 678 -15.55 -19.09 -11.21
N GLU A 679 -14.95 -19.95 -12.03
CA GLU A 679 -15.06 -19.92 -13.51
C GLU A 679 -14.59 -18.59 -14.15
N SER A 680 -13.77 -17.83 -13.43
CA SER A 680 -13.15 -16.58 -13.88
C SER A 680 -11.63 -16.66 -13.79
N ALA A 681 -10.94 -16.00 -14.72
CA ALA A 681 -9.50 -15.83 -14.65
C ALA A 681 -9.18 -14.53 -13.90
N TRP A 682 -8.54 -14.63 -12.74
CA TRP A 682 -8.13 -13.49 -11.93
C TRP A 682 -6.66 -13.17 -12.18
N LYS A 683 -6.39 -11.99 -12.75
CA LYS A 683 -5.04 -11.47 -12.99
C LYS A 683 -4.63 -10.54 -11.87
N PHE A 684 -3.47 -10.79 -11.27
CA PHE A 684 -2.80 -9.96 -10.26
C PHE A 684 -1.56 -9.34 -10.87
N SER A 685 -1.45 -8.00 -10.88
CA SER A 685 -0.34 -7.23 -11.48
C SER A 685 -0.29 -5.83 -10.87
N GLN A 686 0.88 -5.19 -10.88
CA GLN A 686 1.08 -3.84 -10.33
C GLN A 686 0.39 -2.74 -11.17
N ASP A 687 0.11 -2.99 -12.45
CA ASP A 687 -0.42 -1.98 -13.39
C ASP A 687 -1.84 -2.32 -13.90
N ILE A 688 -2.69 -2.89 -13.05
CA ILE A 688 -4.06 -3.31 -13.42
C ILE A 688 -4.95 -2.15 -13.86
N ASP A 689 -4.79 -0.96 -13.28
CA ASP A 689 -5.66 0.18 -13.59
C ASP A 689 -5.56 0.59 -15.07
N TYR A 690 -4.36 0.53 -15.65
CA TYR A 690 -4.15 0.86 -17.06
C TYR A 690 -4.82 -0.15 -17.97
N GLU A 691 -4.52 -1.44 -17.78
CA GLU A 691 -5.11 -2.52 -18.58
C GLU A 691 -6.63 -2.57 -18.45
N TYR A 692 -7.16 -2.40 -17.24
CA TYR A 692 -8.60 -2.29 -17.01
C TYR A 692 -9.21 -1.11 -17.76
N SER A 693 -8.55 0.05 -17.78
CA SER A 693 -9.06 1.22 -18.51
C SER A 693 -9.23 0.95 -20.00
N LEU A 694 -8.32 0.17 -20.59
CA LEU A 694 -8.36 -0.24 -21.99
C LEU A 694 -9.44 -1.30 -22.24
N LEU A 695 -9.48 -2.36 -21.43
CA LEU A 695 -10.49 -3.41 -21.57
C LEU A 695 -11.92 -2.88 -21.41
N LYS A 696 -12.12 -1.86 -20.57
CA LYS A 696 -13.41 -1.20 -20.39
C LYS A 696 -13.88 -0.43 -21.63
N MET A 697 -12.97 -0.05 -22.53
CA MET A 697 -13.35 0.61 -23.80
C MET A 697 -14.01 -0.37 -24.78
N LEU A 698 -13.85 -1.68 -24.57
CA LEU A 698 -14.42 -2.71 -25.44
C LEU A 698 -15.85 -3.05 -25.00
N GLU A 699 -16.82 -2.82 -25.90
CA GLU A 699 -18.21 -3.22 -25.68
C GLU A 699 -18.44 -4.66 -26.17
N ASN A 700 -18.53 -5.62 -25.24
CA ASN A 700 -18.76 -7.06 -25.53
C ASN A 700 -17.77 -7.65 -26.54
N PRO A 701 -16.45 -7.64 -26.26
CA PRO A 701 -15.45 -8.14 -27.19
C PRO A 701 -15.66 -9.64 -27.49
N LYS A 702 -15.43 -10.04 -28.75
CA LYS A 702 -15.52 -11.45 -29.18
C LYS A 702 -14.17 -12.03 -29.49
N ASN A 703 -13.17 -11.24 -29.88
CA ASN A 703 -11.84 -11.74 -30.20
C ASN A 703 -10.75 -11.13 -29.32
N VAL A 704 -11.15 -10.34 -28.33
CA VAL A 704 -10.32 -9.85 -27.24
C VAL A 704 -10.89 -10.35 -25.92
N ILE A 705 -10.05 -10.59 -24.92
CA ILE A 705 -10.46 -11.03 -23.59
C ILE A 705 -11.47 -10.06 -22.95
N GLY A 706 -12.60 -10.59 -22.48
CA GLY A 706 -13.60 -9.81 -21.77
C GLY A 706 -13.27 -9.58 -20.28
N ILE A 707 -13.58 -8.39 -19.77
CA ILE A 707 -13.65 -8.12 -18.32
C ILE A 707 -15.03 -8.51 -17.78
N LYS A 708 -15.07 -9.16 -16.61
CA LYS A 708 -16.35 -9.47 -15.93
C LYS A 708 -16.77 -8.37 -14.97
N ASN A 709 -15.84 -7.83 -14.19
CA ASN A 709 -16.11 -6.87 -13.13
C ASN A 709 -15.05 -5.76 -13.06
N LYS A 710 -15.34 -4.70 -12.29
CA LYS A 710 -14.36 -3.66 -11.97
C LYS A 710 -13.22 -4.25 -11.11
N PRO A 711 -11.99 -3.73 -11.17
CA PRO A 711 -10.88 -4.22 -10.36
C PRO A 711 -11.23 -4.18 -8.88
N LYS A 712 -11.00 -5.30 -8.18
CA LYS A 712 -11.05 -5.33 -6.71
C LYS A 712 -9.71 -4.82 -6.19
N LYS A 713 -9.76 -3.87 -5.24
CA LYS A 713 -8.58 -3.31 -4.52
C LYS A 713 -7.44 -2.75 -5.40
N ARG A 714 -7.66 -2.51 -6.70
CA ARG A 714 -6.63 -2.09 -7.70
C ARG A 714 -5.46 -3.05 -7.91
N VAL A 715 -5.55 -4.28 -7.39
CA VAL A 715 -4.49 -5.30 -7.46
C VAL A 715 -4.97 -6.60 -8.10
N ALA A 716 -6.27 -6.72 -8.40
CA ALA A 716 -6.86 -7.90 -9.04
C ALA A 716 -7.89 -7.50 -10.12
N LEU A 717 -7.79 -8.15 -11.28
CA LEU A 717 -8.69 -7.98 -12.41
C LEU A 717 -9.39 -9.30 -12.74
N GLU A 718 -10.73 -9.29 -12.76
CA GLU A 718 -11.53 -10.45 -13.11
C GLU A 718 -11.85 -10.48 -14.62
N LEU A 719 -11.31 -11.50 -15.29
CA LEU A 719 -11.43 -11.73 -16.71
C LEU A 719 -12.30 -12.96 -17.02
N GLU A 720 -12.84 -13.02 -18.23
CA GLU A 720 -13.43 -14.26 -18.72
C GLU A 720 -12.38 -15.39 -18.71
N TYR A 721 -12.82 -16.61 -18.36
CA TYR A 721 -11.95 -17.77 -18.51
C TYR A 721 -12.09 -18.32 -19.93
N VAL A 722 -10.97 -18.38 -20.65
CA VAL A 722 -10.89 -19.03 -21.97
C VAL A 722 -10.51 -20.48 -21.78
N SER A 723 -11.45 -21.39 -22.01
CA SER A 723 -11.20 -22.83 -22.01
C SER A 723 -10.26 -23.19 -23.16
N GLY A 724 -8.98 -23.45 -22.88
CA GLY A 724 -7.99 -23.78 -23.91
C GLY A 724 -6.55 -23.51 -23.50
N ASP A 725 -5.63 -23.67 -24.45
CA ASP A 725 -4.20 -23.42 -24.30
C ASP A 725 -3.80 -22.15 -25.08
N SER A 726 -2.67 -21.53 -24.70
CA SER A 726 -2.07 -20.50 -25.55
C SER A 726 -1.63 -21.09 -26.90
N LEU A 727 -1.70 -20.29 -27.96
CA LEU A 727 -1.29 -20.67 -29.30
C LEU A 727 0.17 -21.16 -29.32
N LYS A 728 1.05 -20.54 -28.52
CA LYS A 728 2.44 -21.01 -28.31
C LYS A 728 2.50 -22.46 -27.84
N THR A 729 1.66 -22.83 -26.87
CA THR A 729 1.63 -24.19 -26.30
C THR A 729 1.11 -25.19 -27.32
N ILE A 730 0.06 -24.83 -28.06
CA ILE A 730 -0.52 -25.66 -29.11
C ILE A 730 0.51 -25.94 -30.21
N MET A 731 1.21 -24.89 -30.68
CA MET A 731 2.25 -25.01 -31.70
C MET A 731 3.46 -25.81 -31.23
N GLY A 732 3.79 -25.77 -29.94
CA GLY A 732 4.82 -26.61 -29.34
C GLY A 732 4.46 -28.09 -29.28
N LYS A 733 3.17 -28.43 -29.27
CA LYS A 733 2.66 -29.82 -29.26
C LYS A 733 2.45 -30.38 -30.67
N LYS A 734 1.99 -29.55 -31.62
CA LYS A 734 1.64 -29.96 -32.99
C LYS A 734 1.76 -28.79 -33.97
N LEU A 735 2.12 -29.08 -35.22
CA LEU A 735 1.98 -28.13 -36.32
C LEU A 735 0.50 -27.96 -36.69
N LEU A 736 0.05 -26.74 -36.96
CA LEU A 736 -1.33 -26.45 -37.31
C LEU A 736 -1.58 -26.72 -38.80
N SER A 737 -2.78 -27.21 -39.14
CA SER A 737 -3.22 -27.32 -40.53
C SER A 737 -3.43 -25.93 -41.13
N LEU A 738 -3.30 -25.80 -42.44
CA LEU A 738 -3.50 -24.52 -43.14
C LEU A 738 -4.91 -23.95 -42.92
N ASP A 739 -5.94 -24.80 -42.84
CA ASP A 739 -7.30 -24.39 -42.48
C ASP A 739 -7.36 -23.76 -41.08
N LYS A 740 -6.70 -24.37 -40.08
CA LYS A 740 -6.65 -23.82 -38.71
C LYS A 740 -5.82 -22.54 -38.66
N THR A 741 -4.71 -22.49 -39.39
CA THR A 741 -3.89 -21.29 -39.55
C THR A 741 -4.75 -20.16 -40.10
N TYR A 742 -5.46 -20.37 -41.21
CA TYR A 742 -6.34 -19.36 -41.78
C TYR A 742 -7.41 -18.91 -40.78
N HIS A 743 -8.11 -19.87 -40.16
CA HIS A 743 -9.21 -19.58 -39.23
C HIS A 743 -8.75 -18.79 -38.01
N TYR A 744 -7.70 -19.23 -37.31
CA TYR A 744 -7.17 -18.49 -36.17
C TYR A 744 -6.60 -17.13 -36.57
N SER A 745 -6.05 -17.00 -37.78
CA SER A 745 -5.57 -15.70 -38.28
C SER A 745 -6.71 -14.70 -38.48
N LEU A 746 -7.85 -15.17 -38.98
CA LEU A 746 -9.06 -14.37 -39.13
C LEU A 746 -9.58 -13.93 -37.75
N GLU A 747 -9.67 -14.84 -36.79
CA GLU A 747 -10.10 -14.51 -35.42
C GLU A 747 -9.17 -13.49 -34.75
N ILE A 748 -7.85 -13.63 -34.91
CA ILE A 748 -6.88 -12.64 -34.40
C ILE A 748 -7.05 -11.29 -35.12
N PHE A 749 -7.23 -11.29 -36.45
CA PHE A 749 -7.46 -10.07 -37.21
C PHE A 749 -8.74 -9.35 -36.77
N ASN A 750 -9.84 -10.08 -36.55
CA ASN A 750 -11.09 -9.55 -36.01
C ASN A 750 -10.86 -8.91 -34.63
N GLY A 751 -10.03 -9.53 -33.78
CA GLY A 751 -9.65 -8.94 -32.47
C GLY A 751 -8.88 -7.62 -32.61
N LEU A 752 -7.96 -7.52 -33.58
CA LEU A 752 -7.27 -6.26 -33.88
C LEU A 752 -8.24 -5.18 -34.37
N GLN A 753 -9.24 -5.55 -35.16
CA GLN A 753 -10.30 -4.63 -35.59
C GLN A 753 -11.16 -4.18 -34.40
N GLU A 754 -11.53 -5.08 -33.47
CA GLU A 754 -12.26 -4.74 -32.25
C GLU A 754 -11.51 -3.70 -31.40
N LEU A 755 -10.21 -3.90 -31.18
CA LEU A 755 -9.35 -2.94 -30.47
C LEU A 755 -9.38 -1.57 -31.14
N ARG A 756 -9.17 -1.54 -32.47
CA ARG A 756 -9.12 -0.31 -33.24
C ARG A 756 -10.44 0.45 -33.22
N GLN A 757 -11.57 -0.26 -33.34
CA GLN A 757 -12.92 0.33 -33.25
C GLN A 757 -13.19 0.94 -31.88
N ALA A 758 -12.61 0.39 -30.81
CA ALA A 758 -12.66 0.95 -29.47
C ALA A 758 -11.68 2.11 -29.24
N GLY A 759 -10.89 2.52 -30.23
CA GLY A 759 -9.90 3.59 -30.12
C GLY A 759 -8.55 3.14 -29.55
N ILE A 760 -8.30 1.83 -29.49
CA ILE A 760 -7.01 1.23 -29.12
C ILE A 760 -6.26 0.91 -30.42
N TYR A 761 -5.37 1.80 -30.84
CA TYR A 761 -4.76 1.74 -32.17
C TYR A 761 -3.69 0.65 -32.32
N GLN A 762 -3.00 0.29 -31.22
CA GLN A 762 -1.98 -0.75 -31.25
C GLN A 762 -1.96 -1.57 -29.96
N HIS A 763 -1.92 -2.90 -30.09
CA HIS A 763 -1.68 -3.87 -29.03
C HIS A 763 -0.21 -3.94 -28.62
N ARG A 764 0.71 -3.90 -29.61
CA ARG A 764 2.18 -3.88 -29.46
C ARG A 764 2.87 -5.17 -28.98
N ASP A 765 2.13 -6.16 -28.49
CA ASP A 765 2.69 -7.49 -28.16
C ASP A 765 1.85 -8.66 -28.70
N ILE A 766 1.50 -8.57 -29.99
CA ILE A 766 0.86 -9.69 -30.70
C ILE A 766 1.90 -10.77 -30.97
N ARG A 767 1.74 -11.91 -30.29
CA ARG A 767 2.61 -13.09 -30.39
C ARG A 767 1.86 -14.34 -29.94
N PRO A 768 2.33 -15.57 -30.26
CA PRO A 768 1.59 -16.78 -29.92
C PRO A 768 1.35 -17.01 -28.41
N ALA A 769 2.16 -16.40 -27.53
CA ALA A 769 1.96 -16.49 -26.09
C ALA A 769 0.76 -15.66 -25.58
N ASN A 770 0.37 -14.62 -26.32
CA ASN A 770 -0.72 -13.70 -25.95
C ASN A 770 -1.99 -13.96 -26.77
N ILE A 771 -2.11 -15.14 -27.37
CA ILE A 771 -3.31 -15.61 -28.06
C ILE A 771 -3.77 -16.89 -27.37
N MET A 772 -4.96 -16.88 -26.77
CA MET A 772 -5.61 -18.08 -26.24
C MET A 772 -6.46 -18.72 -27.33
N VAL A 773 -6.42 -20.05 -27.41
CA VAL A 773 -7.22 -20.80 -28.38
C VAL A 773 -8.11 -21.78 -27.65
N ASP A 774 -9.41 -21.58 -27.79
CA ASP A 774 -10.42 -22.55 -27.43
C ASP A 774 -10.60 -23.51 -28.60
N GLU A 775 -9.94 -24.68 -28.55
CA GLU A 775 -10.02 -25.67 -29.63
C GLU A 775 -11.43 -26.27 -29.80
N GLU A 776 -12.27 -26.27 -28.75
CA GLU A 776 -13.63 -26.81 -28.81
C GLU A 776 -14.60 -25.84 -29.48
N LYS A 777 -14.48 -24.54 -29.17
CA LYS A 777 -15.28 -23.47 -29.78
C LYS A 777 -14.66 -22.89 -31.05
N GLU A 778 -13.49 -23.38 -31.45
CA GLU A 778 -12.68 -22.89 -32.56
C GLU A 778 -12.49 -21.36 -32.54
N ARG A 779 -12.22 -20.80 -31.34
CA ARG A 779 -12.09 -19.34 -31.13
C ARG A 779 -10.66 -18.99 -30.75
N ALA A 780 -10.08 -17.97 -31.38
CA ALA A 780 -8.81 -17.37 -30.97
C ALA A 780 -9.07 -16.00 -30.32
N ILE A 781 -8.47 -15.77 -29.15
CA ILE A 781 -8.73 -14.62 -28.30
C ILE A 781 -7.40 -13.94 -27.96
N ILE A 782 -7.31 -12.65 -28.27
CA ILE A 782 -6.19 -11.79 -27.86
C ILE A 782 -6.28 -11.54 -26.35
N ILE A 783 -5.19 -11.81 -25.65
CA ILE A 783 -5.04 -11.54 -24.21
C ILE A 783 -3.90 -10.55 -23.97
N ASP A 784 -3.90 -9.92 -22.79
CA ASP A 784 -2.85 -9.03 -22.27
C ASP A 784 -2.70 -7.66 -22.96
N LEU A 785 -3.50 -6.68 -22.51
CA LEU A 785 -3.47 -5.30 -23.03
C LEU A 785 -2.54 -4.37 -22.25
N GLY A 786 -1.67 -4.90 -21.37
CA GLY A 786 -0.89 -4.10 -20.42
C GLY A 786 0.03 -3.04 -21.04
N ILE A 787 0.27 -3.10 -22.35
CA ILE A 787 1.13 -2.17 -23.09
C ILE A 787 0.51 -1.63 -24.38
N ALA A 788 -0.77 -1.93 -24.61
CA ALA A 788 -1.51 -1.38 -25.75
C ALA A 788 -1.64 0.15 -25.60
N THR A 789 -1.98 0.86 -26.67
CA THR A 789 -2.08 2.33 -26.65
C THR A 789 -3.31 2.84 -27.38
N THR A 790 -3.85 3.94 -26.87
CA THR A 790 -4.88 4.76 -27.52
C THR A 790 -4.29 5.92 -28.31
N ASP A 791 -2.97 6.10 -28.29
CA ASP A 791 -2.27 7.13 -29.05
C ASP A 791 -1.65 6.52 -30.32
N PRO A 792 -2.11 6.89 -31.53
CA PRO A 792 -1.58 6.38 -32.78
C PRO A 792 -0.16 6.89 -33.09
N LEU A 793 0.30 7.96 -32.44
CA LEU A 793 1.61 8.58 -32.63
C LEU A 793 2.64 8.14 -31.58
N ASP A 794 2.21 7.44 -30.53
CA ASP A 794 3.11 7.02 -29.47
C ASP A 794 4.17 6.04 -30.00
N LEU A 795 5.43 6.30 -29.65
CA LEU A 795 6.56 5.60 -30.21
C LEU A 795 6.53 4.11 -29.82
N PRO A 796 6.98 3.21 -30.72
CA PRO A 796 7.18 1.81 -30.36
C PRO A 796 8.07 1.68 -29.13
N LYS A 797 7.57 1.02 -28.08
CA LYS A 797 8.36 0.71 -26.88
C LYS A 797 9.21 -0.55 -27.12
N ASP A 798 10.17 -0.79 -26.24
CA ASP A 798 11.09 -1.95 -26.32
C ASP A 798 10.39 -3.33 -26.18
N ASN A 799 9.11 -3.30 -25.79
CA ASN A 799 8.22 -4.45 -25.69
C ASN A 799 7.88 -5.14 -27.02
N ARG A 800 8.22 -4.55 -28.17
CA ARG A 800 8.08 -5.21 -29.48
C ARG A 800 9.15 -6.24 -29.79
N ARG A 801 9.90 -6.71 -28.79
CA ARG A 801 10.96 -7.72 -28.92
C ARG A 801 10.54 -8.97 -29.69
N TYR A 802 9.25 -9.33 -29.66
CA TYR A 802 8.71 -10.52 -30.32
C TYR A 802 7.70 -10.22 -31.46
N GLY A 803 7.37 -8.95 -31.72
CA GLY A 803 6.33 -8.53 -32.66
C GLY A 803 6.86 -7.99 -33.98
N GLY A 804 6.11 -7.11 -34.62
CA GLY A 804 6.49 -6.36 -35.83
C GLY A 804 6.40 -4.84 -35.62
N PRO A 805 6.81 -4.03 -36.61
CA PRO A 805 6.64 -2.57 -36.61
C PRO A 805 5.17 -2.10 -36.51
N ASN A 806 4.20 -3.01 -36.62
CA ASN A 806 2.81 -2.80 -36.23
C ASN A 806 2.15 -4.17 -35.96
N ASP A 807 0.90 -4.16 -35.50
CA ASP A 807 0.18 -5.39 -35.15
C ASP A 807 -0.12 -6.27 -36.36
N LEU A 808 -0.33 -5.70 -37.56
CA LEU A 808 -0.55 -6.48 -38.79
C LEU A 808 0.73 -7.23 -39.22
N VAL A 809 1.89 -6.60 -39.10
CA VAL A 809 3.16 -7.28 -39.34
C VAL A 809 3.42 -8.37 -38.29
N SER A 810 3.04 -8.11 -37.03
CA SER A 810 3.08 -9.12 -35.97
C SER A 810 2.18 -10.31 -36.29
N LEU A 811 0.94 -10.05 -36.77
CA LEU A 811 0.03 -11.08 -37.25
C LEU A 811 0.68 -11.88 -38.39
N GLY A 812 1.29 -11.24 -39.39
CA GLY A 812 1.98 -11.94 -40.48
C GLY A 812 3.08 -12.91 -40.01
N GLN A 813 3.84 -12.54 -38.98
CA GLN A 813 4.83 -13.41 -38.36
C GLN A 813 4.18 -14.60 -37.64
N VAL A 814 3.09 -14.35 -36.90
CA VAL A 814 2.30 -15.41 -36.24
C VAL A 814 1.71 -16.37 -37.27
N MET A 815 1.12 -15.84 -38.35
CA MET A 815 0.56 -16.63 -39.46
C MET A 815 1.61 -17.53 -40.10
N TYR A 816 2.79 -16.99 -40.42
CA TYR A 816 3.89 -17.77 -40.97
C TYR A 816 4.31 -18.89 -40.02
N LYS A 817 4.50 -18.55 -38.73
CA LYS A 817 4.92 -19.52 -37.72
C LYS A 817 3.86 -20.61 -37.51
N MET A 818 2.58 -20.30 -37.59
CA MET A 818 1.50 -21.31 -37.56
C MET A 818 1.56 -22.26 -38.75
N ALA A 819 1.86 -21.74 -39.95
CA ALA A 819 1.94 -22.52 -41.18
C ALA A 819 3.19 -23.41 -41.28
N THR A 820 4.33 -22.94 -40.76
CA THR A 820 5.64 -23.60 -40.98
C THR A 820 6.25 -24.20 -39.72
N GLY A 821 5.84 -23.72 -38.54
CA GLY A 821 6.50 -24.01 -37.26
C GLY A 821 7.72 -23.14 -36.98
N GLU A 822 8.19 -22.38 -37.97
CA GLU A 822 9.44 -21.60 -37.92
C GLU A 822 9.16 -20.09 -37.88
N HIS A 823 10.10 -19.33 -37.33
CA HIS A 823 10.04 -17.87 -37.38
C HIS A 823 10.58 -17.35 -38.72
N ILE A 824 9.82 -16.51 -39.43
CA ILE A 824 10.17 -16.05 -40.79
C ILE A 824 11.54 -15.34 -40.87
N PHE A 825 11.98 -14.72 -39.78
CA PHE A 825 13.24 -13.99 -39.68
C PHE A 825 14.36 -14.76 -38.94
N ALA A 826 14.16 -16.03 -38.58
CA ALA A 826 15.21 -16.84 -37.97
C ALA A 826 16.10 -17.50 -39.03
N GLU A 827 17.42 -17.43 -38.83
CA GLU A 827 18.38 -18.03 -39.77
C GLU A 827 18.61 -19.54 -39.54
N SER A 828 18.21 -20.10 -38.39
CA SER A 828 18.32 -21.55 -38.08
C SER A 828 17.40 -22.01 -36.93
N GLU A 829 17.04 -23.32 -36.88
CA GLU A 829 16.32 -23.94 -35.74
C GLU A 829 17.05 -23.75 -34.39
N SER A 830 18.39 -23.68 -34.40
CA SER A 830 19.19 -23.44 -33.18
C SER A 830 19.08 -22.02 -32.65
N MET A 831 18.76 -21.03 -33.49
CA MET A 831 18.61 -19.62 -33.11
C MET A 831 17.36 -19.40 -32.25
N GLU A 832 16.36 -20.29 -32.32
CA GLU A 832 15.10 -20.18 -31.59
C GLU A 832 15.15 -20.66 -30.12
N ARG A 833 16.17 -21.46 -29.74
CA ARG A 833 16.21 -22.16 -28.43
C ARG A 833 17.06 -21.50 -27.33
N THR A 834 17.69 -20.35 -27.60
CA THR A 834 18.54 -19.60 -26.64
C THR A 834 18.13 -18.13 -26.54
N ILE A 835 18.57 -17.45 -25.47
CA ILE A 835 18.22 -16.08 -25.02
C ILE A 835 18.58 -15.00 -26.07
N TYR A 836 17.90 -14.96 -27.23
CA TYR A 836 18.22 -14.08 -28.37
C TYR A 836 16.99 -13.43 -29.03
N ALA A 837 15.96 -13.12 -28.24
CA ALA A 837 14.85 -12.30 -28.73
C ALA A 837 15.30 -10.90 -29.19
N ASP A 838 16.43 -10.38 -28.66
CA ASP A 838 17.05 -9.13 -29.15
C ASP A 838 17.67 -9.29 -30.54
N LYS A 839 18.43 -10.37 -30.81
CA LYS A 839 19.01 -10.60 -32.15
C LYS A 839 17.93 -10.76 -33.22
N LEU A 840 16.81 -11.42 -32.90
CA LEU A 840 15.65 -11.51 -33.80
C LEU A 840 14.98 -10.15 -34.03
N LYS A 841 14.86 -9.34 -32.97
CA LYS A 841 14.33 -7.97 -33.02
C LYS A 841 15.23 -7.07 -33.87
N ASP A 842 16.54 -7.07 -33.63
CA ASP A 842 17.53 -6.26 -34.34
C ASP A 842 17.56 -6.61 -35.83
N HIS A 843 17.56 -7.90 -36.15
CA HIS A 843 17.52 -8.37 -37.54
C HIS A 843 16.22 -7.98 -38.24
N ARG A 844 15.08 -8.10 -37.55
CA ARG A 844 13.79 -7.64 -38.08
C ARG A 844 13.81 -6.13 -38.31
N ASP A 845 14.28 -5.35 -37.35
CA ASP A 845 14.30 -3.89 -37.46
C ASP A 845 15.21 -3.46 -38.63
N TRP A 846 16.37 -4.11 -38.80
CA TRP A 846 17.23 -3.97 -39.97
C TRP A 846 16.52 -4.30 -41.30
N ILE A 847 15.64 -5.30 -41.35
CA ILE A 847 14.85 -5.61 -42.55
C ILE A 847 13.87 -4.48 -42.88
N TYR A 848 13.23 -3.89 -41.87
CA TYR A 848 12.19 -2.87 -42.07
C TYR A 848 12.74 -1.44 -42.21
N GLU A 849 14.03 -1.21 -41.99
CA GLU A 849 14.71 0.06 -42.32
C GLU A 849 14.68 0.39 -43.82
N GLU A 850 14.75 -0.63 -44.69
CA GLU A 850 14.74 -0.45 -46.14
C GLU A 850 13.78 -1.42 -46.82
N ASP A 851 12.73 -0.90 -47.48
CA ASP A 851 11.68 -1.68 -48.17
C ASP A 851 12.22 -2.81 -49.09
N LYS A 852 13.42 -2.67 -49.65
CA LYS A 852 14.03 -3.68 -50.54
C LYS A 852 14.50 -4.94 -49.80
N ARG A 853 14.82 -4.84 -48.51
CA ARG A 853 15.37 -5.95 -47.69
C ARG A 853 14.30 -6.98 -47.32
N LEU A 854 13.01 -6.63 -47.37
CA LEU A 854 11.90 -7.56 -47.13
C LEU A 854 11.67 -8.53 -48.30
N GLY A 855 12.07 -8.16 -49.53
CA GLY A 855 11.80 -8.93 -50.76
C GLY A 855 12.25 -10.40 -50.75
N PRO A 856 13.45 -10.76 -50.23
CA PRO A 856 13.85 -12.15 -50.03
C PRO A 856 12.89 -12.94 -49.13
N TYR A 857 12.42 -12.37 -48.02
CA TYR A 857 11.51 -13.04 -47.10
C TYR A 857 10.12 -13.28 -47.70
N LEU A 858 9.62 -12.34 -48.53
CA LEU A 858 8.38 -12.58 -49.28
C LEU A 858 8.50 -13.72 -50.30
N ARG A 859 9.72 -13.99 -50.81
CA ARG A 859 9.98 -15.18 -51.64
C ARG A 859 9.97 -16.45 -50.82
N ILE A 860 10.61 -16.44 -49.65
CA ILE A 860 10.58 -17.56 -48.70
C ILE A 860 9.13 -17.96 -48.41
N VAL A 861 8.24 -16.99 -48.14
CA VAL A 861 6.81 -17.28 -47.91
C VAL A 861 6.17 -18.08 -49.05
N ASN A 862 6.43 -17.76 -50.31
CA ASN A 862 5.87 -18.51 -51.45
C ASN A 862 6.53 -19.90 -51.62
N GLU A 863 7.76 -20.07 -51.15
CA GLU A 863 8.51 -21.33 -51.25
C GLU A 863 8.13 -22.32 -50.14
N THR A 864 7.81 -21.83 -48.93
CA THR A 864 7.50 -22.66 -47.77
C THR A 864 6.00 -22.85 -47.50
N VAL A 865 5.15 -21.87 -47.80
CA VAL A 865 3.71 -21.95 -47.52
C VAL A 865 2.98 -22.49 -48.75
N THR A 866 2.46 -23.72 -48.66
CA THR A 866 1.88 -24.44 -49.81
C THR A 866 0.51 -23.94 -50.26
N ASP A 867 -0.20 -23.18 -49.41
CA ASP A 867 -1.51 -22.60 -49.75
C ASP A 867 -1.35 -21.14 -50.20
N ASP A 868 -1.71 -20.88 -51.45
CA ASP A 868 -1.58 -19.55 -52.07
C ASP A 868 -2.37 -18.47 -51.32
N LYS A 869 -3.53 -18.80 -50.74
CA LYS A 869 -4.33 -17.82 -49.98
C LYS A 869 -3.63 -17.44 -48.68
N VAL A 870 -3.14 -18.42 -47.93
CA VAL A 870 -2.41 -18.18 -46.66
C VAL A 870 -1.10 -17.43 -46.94
N ALA A 871 -0.36 -17.83 -47.98
CA ALA A 871 0.86 -17.15 -48.41
C ALA A 871 0.60 -15.68 -48.78
N ASP A 872 -0.48 -15.41 -49.52
CA ASP A 872 -0.89 -14.04 -49.87
C ASP A 872 -1.24 -13.19 -48.65
N LEU A 873 -1.98 -13.74 -47.69
CA LEU A 873 -2.31 -13.04 -46.44
C LEU A 873 -1.07 -12.71 -45.62
N ILE A 874 -0.14 -13.67 -45.48
CA ILE A 874 1.14 -13.44 -44.80
C ILE A 874 1.89 -12.28 -45.45
N LYS A 875 2.02 -12.28 -46.79
CA LYS A 875 2.72 -11.20 -47.52
C LYS A 875 2.02 -9.85 -47.32
N LEU A 876 0.70 -9.80 -47.39
CA LEU A 876 -0.07 -8.56 -47.14
C LEU A 876 0.23 -8.02 -45.75
N CYS A 877 0.14 -8.87 -44.72
CA CYS A 877 0.46 -8.53 -43.35
C CYS A 877 1.91 -8.03 -43.19
N LEU A 878 2.90 -8.76 -43.73
CA LEU A 878 4.32 -8.39 -43.61
C LEU A 878 4.67 -7.07 -44.32
N THR A 879 3.89 -6.66 -45.33
CA THR A 879 4.08 -5.39 -46.05
C THR A 879 3.23 -4.23 -45.52
N ALA A 880 2.37 -4.48 -44.53
CA ALA A 880 1.43 -3.49 -44.02
C ALA A 880 2.16 -2.38 -43.25
N LYS A 881 1.71 -1.14 -43.45
CA LYS A 881 2.14 0.04 -42.69
C LYS A 881 1.25 0.30 -41.46
N GLY A 882 0.15 -0.45 -41.33
CA GLY A 882 -0.79 -0.36 -40.20
C GLY A 882 -1.85 0.73 -40.39
N THR A 883 -2.06 1.21 -41.62
CA THR A 883 -3.06 2.24 -41.92
C THR A 883 -4.47 1.64 -42.03
N GLU A 884 -5.51 2.48 -42.03
CA GLU A 884 -6.89 2.01 -42.24
C GLU A 884 -7.05 1.27 -43.56
N GLU A 885 -6.36 1.72 -44.61
CA GLU A 885 -6.40 1.08 -45.93
C GLU A 885 -5.83 -0.35 -45.89
N ASP A 886 -4.80 -0.59 -45.07
CA ASP A 886 -4.23 -1.94 -44.89
C ASP A 886 -5.23 -2.88 -44.21
N TYR A 887 -5.95 -2.38 -43.19
CA TYR A 887 -7.00 -3.14 -42.51
C TYR A 887 -8.16 -3.47 -43.46
N GLN A 888 -8.66 -2.47 -44.21
CA GLN A 888 -9.73 -2.70 -45.19
C GLN A 888 -9.32 -3.72 -46.26
N ARG A 889 -8.07 -3.63 -46.74
CA ARG A 889 -7.53 -4.56 -47.74
C ARG A 889 -7.43 -5.99 -47.21
N LEU A 890 -7.04 -6.17 -45.94
CA LEU A 890 -7.00 -7.48 -45.30
C LEU A 890 -8.41 -8.03 -45.07
N GLU A 891 -9.37 -7.21 -44.65
CA GLU A 891 -10.77 -7.60 -44.49
C GLU A 891 -11.37 -8.12 -45.81
N GLU A 892 -11.16 -7.39 -46.92
CA GLU A 892 -11.57 -7.84 -48.25
C GLU A 892 -10.89 -9.16 -48.66
N ARG A 893 -9.62 -9.35 -48.28
CA ARG A 893 -8.89 -10.57 -48.61
C ARG A 893 -9.35 -11.77 -47.79
N PHE A 894 -9.65 -11.59 -46.51
CA PHE A 894 -10.25 -12.65 -45.69
C PHE A 894 -11.65 -13.01 -46.18
N ALA A 895 -12.40 -12.08 -46.77
CA ALA A 895 -13.74 -12.34 -47.31
C ALA A 895 -13.78 -13.10 -48.67
N THR A 896 -12.64 -13.31 -49.34
CA THR A 896 -12.55 -13.87 -50.72
C THR A 896 -11.74 -15.17 -50.81
#